data_AF-A0A662H9E0-F1
#
_entry.id   AF-A0A662H9E0-F1
#
_cell.length_a   1.000
_cell.length_b   1.000
_cell.length_c   1.000
_cell.angle_alpha   90.00
_cell.angle_beta   90.00
_cell.angle_gamma   90.00
#
_symmetry.space_group_name_H-M   'P 1'
#
loop_
_entity.id
_entity.type
_entity.pdbx_description
1 polymer ?
#
loop_
_entity_poly.entity_id
_entity_poly.type
_entity_poly.pdbx_seq_one_letter_code
_entity_poly.pdbx_strand_id
1 'polypeptide(L)'
;NETGLPASRGLRAALADLGLVRYWDLGQSTSLLCASGTMATPYVLDTEPLMMIGLMAFTARTQFSWRPLEGIPFPGSQRLVERFEDYVIPQLASVVAIAAGLAEDPDVDIPYSTIKPTRMHALMWWGSPVLVVKVLEYNVSKGWYDPVSHALVRVSRSTYNPFAWIVEETDENGTCVVYGLSPQTYNSWYIDAYKPVNETWAYLPAYGVYSQGSATIAPIVPKVYATVYVKPMEVHYMLDFYDPRIFRRAAILDPRYNELNTWLSVGRWASIYDTRTGAPPIFSGGQYWPYSLVSLLASDLSGDTTLTLSIGTVLRPVAIVERPRHIVWALDYAKGTLEVARRRYSLLSSKEVRRLSAEILLSYAEEYLKKAIDAYRRGDYVEAQGYSMASWGYASRAYVEEVMPLFEESTRSVLVFVGFVTTCAYFMERLLAKTSGLRRFATLALFEVVFMAAFAYTHPAFWVIPAIPIASLSVGVLMLIAFMVWVLFREMRDVVKEYVVRTFGRHEVAHERTAIIVMAAALSTEYMRKRPLRTILTFIPIVTFASALVSLASISPYTAVVSRPVPEAGMPPYEGLMIAVGKIKLFDQFLDYPLVDVVRTIVGDTGIVAPRVWVYPTVVNVLGAVDYAVSRNSSYAIRAALGLMPEEAEKLFSRGLVKGTVFKRPDQRAVLISFKMAAALGVGLGDYIEIWGERFMVVGIYSSEAMSAIKDFDGYDLTPINPIYYSQLNGMPTMASQTFEIPRGVTWDEVVVIPYELAKRRGVVTSVAVVMRRGELADDIAKRLAYLLNAIVYVGKGGRVIAYGRFPTQAVIGWDMMTVLFSITTLSIVVSMLGSVKERESEISTFSSLGLSPTGAMLMFITEFAVYGVVGATLGSFLGWGTSKALRALGVLPPYFVFNYSSMAIVIVMLVVVLSSLAAAAYPSYIAMKIVTPSLERKWKVPTKPRGDRWEIPLPFKWSDEREVMGLLMFLKEYYEKAGALKRIFTVVTPPQLDREVKVLSFKVRLYPFDMATEQRVTIRFAEGKGGWRGTLVLERVSGLYSIWTGASQYSFIDDLRKQVLLWGTLPPPERRKYMQG
;
A
#
# COMPACT_ATOMS: atom_id res chain seq x y z
N ASN A 1 37.47 18.30 -59.75
CA ASN A 1 36.14 18.85 -60.04
C ASN A 1 36.29 20.35 -60.22
N GLU A 2 35.44 21.03 -60.98
CA GLU A 2 35.54 22.46 -61.33
C GLU A 2 35.62 23.41 -60.12
N THR A 3 35.39 22.90 -58.91
CA THR A 3 35.49 23.60 -57.63
C THR A 3 36.88 23.59 -56.96
N GLY A 4 37.90 22.97 -57.56
CA GLY A 4 39.27 22.97 -57.01
C GLY A 4 39.48 22.16 -55.73
N LEU A 5 38.47 21.44 -55.23
CA LEU A 5 38.60 20.58 -54.04
C LEU A 5 39.36 19.29 -54.35
N PRO A 6 40.29 18.84 -53.47
CA PRO A 6 41.04 17.61 -53.68
C PRO A 6 40.09 16.42 -53.63
N ALA A 7 40.18 15.54 -54.62
CA ALA A 7 39.45 14.28 -54.68
C ALA A 7 39.99 13.30 -53.63
N SER A 8 39.70 13.54 -52.35
CA SER A 8 40.10 12.61 -51.30
C SER A 8 39.17 11.37 -51.37
N ARG A 9 39.77 10.18 -51.44
CA ARG A 9 39.06 8.90 -51.30
C ARG A 9 38.20 8.84 -50.04
N GLY A 10 38.51 9.68 -49.03
CA GLY A 10 37.78 9.79 -47.77
C GLY A 10 36.33 10.22 -47.92
N LEU A 11 35.99 11.11 -48.88
CA LEU A 11 34.59 11.55 -49.05
C LEU A 11 33.71 10.44 -49.64
N ARG A 12 34.23 9.68 -50.62
CA ARG A 12 33.54 8.50 -51.18
C ARG A 12 33.47 7.34 -50.19
N ALA A 13 34.52 7.14 -49.38
CA ALA A 13 34.51 6.13 -48.32
C ALA A 13 33.54 6.50 -47.19
N ALA A 14 33.47 7.78 -46.79
CA ALA A 14 32.52 8.27 -45.80
C ALA A 14 31.06 8.13 -46.29
N LEU A 15 30.77 8.45 -47.55
CA LEU A 15 29.44 8.23 -48.14
C LEU A 15 29.08 6.74 -48.29
N ALA A 16 30.07 5.87 -48.51
CA ALA A 16 29.87 4.43 -48.58
C ALA A 16 29.68 3.77 -47.20
N ASP A 17 30.39 4.25 -46.17
CA ASP A 17 30.28 3.76 -44.78
C ASP A 17 29.05 4.32 -44.05
N LEU A 18 28.62 5.56 -44.35
CA LEU A 18 27.46 6.20 -43.73
C LEU A 18 26.13 5.58 -44.20
N GLY A 19 26.11 4.96 -45.38
CA GLY A 19 24.88 4.48 -46.02
C GLY A 19 23.98 5.65 -46.45
N LEU A 20 23.55 5.66 -47.71
CA LEU A 20 22.49 6.58 -48.15
C LEU A 20 21.23 6.32 -47.31
N VAL A 21 20.80 7.35 -46.57
CA VAL A 21 19.50 7.56 -45.90
C VAL A 21 18.65 6.30 -45.80
N ARG A 22 18.57 5.70 -44.60
CA ARG A 22 17.66 4.56 -44.39
C ARG A 22 16.23 5.08 -44.29
N TYR A 23 15.29 4.30 -44.80
CA TYR A 23 13.85 4.60 -44.79
C TYR A 23 13.28 4.91 -43.38
N TRP A 24 13.97 4.51 -42.30
CA TRP A 24 13.60 4.83 -40.91
C TRP A 24 14.01 6.24 -40.45
N ASP A 25 14.99 6.89 -41.09
CA ASP A 25 15.40 8.28 -40.78
C ASP A 25 14.41 9.32 -41.34
N LEU A 26 13.47 8.88 -42.18
CA LEU A 26 12.36 9.67 -42.74
C LEU A 26 11.05 9.51 -41.94
N GLY A 27 11.12 8.93 -40.74
CA GLY A 27 9.97 8.69 -39.87
C GLY A 27 9.43 9.96 -39.20
N GLN A 28 8.10 10.10 -39.20
CA GLN A 28 7.35 11.18 -38.55
C GLN A 28 7.87 11.53 -37.15
N SER A 29 8.43 12.73 -36.99
CA SER A 29 8.48 13.42 -35.70
C SER A 29 7.51 14.59 -35.77
N THR A 30 6.26 14.39 -35.34
CA THR A 30 5.28 15.47 -35.14
C THR A 30 5.29 15.98 -33.70
N SER A 31 6.17 15.48 -32.85
CA SER A 31 6.44 16.06 -31.55
C SER A 31 7.45 17.19 -31.72
N LEU A 32 7.12 18.39 -31.20
CA LEU A 32 8.05 19.51 -30.89
C LEU A 32 9.21 19.14 -29.93
N LEU A 33 9.48 17.84 -29.81
CA LEU A 33 10.55 17.16 -29.10
C LEU A 33 10.97 16.04 -30.04
N CYS A 34 11.90 16.32 -30.95
CA CYS A 34 12.45 15.29 -31.83
C CYS A 34 13.27 14.33 -30.96
N ALA A 35 12.63 13.24 -30.51
CA ALA A 35 13.23 12.17 -29.73
C ALA A 35 13.98 11.15 -30.62
N SER A 36 14.53 11.59 -31.75
CA SER A 36 15.52 10.76 -32.43
C SER A 36 16.74 10.78 -31.49
N GLY A 37 17.01 9.70 -30.76
CA GLY A 37 18.12 9.61 -29.82
C GLY A 37 19.52 9.76 -30.46
N THR A 38 19.63 10.32 -31.66
CA THR A 38 20.87 10.67 -32.33
C THR A 38 21.63 11.80 -31.62
N MET A 39 21.07 12.47 -30.61
CA MET A 39 21.79 13.48 -29.83
C MET A 39 21.45 13.45 -28.34
N ALA A 40 22.34 14.08 -27.58
CA ALA A 40 22.31 14.20 -26.13
C ALA A 40 21.29 15.19 -25.58
N THR A 41 20.69 16.02 -26.42
CA THR A 41 19.74 17.07 -26.03
C THR A 41 18.55 17.01 -26.98
N PRO A 42 17.30 17.17 -26.48
CA PRO A 42 16.15 17.39 -27.32
C PRO A 42 16.37 18.60 -28.22
N TYR A 43 15.97 18.47 -29.47
CA TYR A 43 16.17 19.48 -30.47
C TYR A 43 14.92 19.56 -31.35
N VAL A 44 14.76 20.69 -32.01
CA VAL A 44 13.77 20.92 -33.06
C VAL A 44 14.56 21.03 -34.35
N LEU A 45 14.15 20.28 -35.39
CA LEU A 45 14.68 20.54 -36.72
C LEU A 45 14.10 21.86 -37.22
N ASP A 46 14.93 22.72 -37.83
CA ASP A 46 14.46 24.00 -38.40
C ASP A 46 13.33 23.80 -39.43
N THR A 47 13.19 22.58 -39.96
CA THR A 47 12.19 22.18 -40.94
C THR A 47 10.91 21.62 -40.35
N GLU A 48 10.88 21.25 -39.07
CA GLU A 48 9.68 20.73 -38.40
C GLU A 48 8.49 21.70 -38.52
N PRO A 49 8.62 23.01 -38.24
CA PRO A 49 7.50 23.95 -38.41
C PRO A 49 6.95 24.02 -39.83
N LEU A 50 7.83 23.86 -40.85
CA LEU A 50 7.45 23.87 -42.27
C LEU A 50 6.72 22.58 -42.64
N MET A 51 7.25 21.43 -42.23
CA MET A 51 6.61 20.13 -42.41
C MET A 51 5.24 20.06 -41.72
N MET A 52 5.15 20.64 -40.51
CA MET A 52 3.91 20.66 -39.75
C MET A 52 2.79 21.42 -40.45
N ILE A 53 3.09 22.44 -41.26
CA ILE A 53 2.07 23.14 -42.07
C ILE A 53 1.83 22.48 -43.43
N GLY A 54 2.52 21.38 -43.76
CA GLY A 54 2.36 20.63 -45.01
C GLY A 54 3.33 21.04 -46.12
N LEU A 55 4.36 21.84 -45.81
CA LEU A 55 5.45 22.14 -46.76
C LEU A 55 6.47 21.01 -46.75
N MET A 56 7.13 20.79 -47.89
CA MET A 56 8.31 19.94 -47.93
C MET A 56 9.54 20.74 -47.51
N ALA A 57 10.35 20.17 -46.64
CA ALA A 57 11.58 20.79 -46.17
C ALA A 57 12.59 19.69 -45.79
N PHE A 58 13.88 19.97 -45.94
CA PHE A 58 14.97 19.06 -45.57
C PHE A 58 15.99 19.78 -44.70
N THR A 59 16.50 19.10 -43.67
CA THR A 59 17.55 19.63 -42.78
C THR A 59 18.81 18.77 -42.93
N ALA A 60 19.95 19.41 -43.22
CA ALA A 60 21.24 18.76 -43.06
C ALA A 60 21.73 18.92 -41.62
N ARG A 61 22.07 17.81 -40.97
CA ARG A 61 22.43 17.81 -39.55
C ARG A 61 23.48 16.77 -39.21
N THR A 62 24.45 17.15 -38.40
CA THR A 62 25.41 16.22 -37.78
C THR A 62 24.71 15.39 -36.70
N GLN A 63 24.58 14.08 -36.91
CA GLN A 63 23.99 13.12 -35.98
C GLN A 63 25.04 12.45 -35.08
N PHE A 64 24.59 11.78 -34.02
CA PHE A 64 25.39 11.04 -33.02
C PHE A 64 26.44 11.90 -32.30
N SER A 65 26.04 13.11 -31.89
CA SER A 65 26.93 14.07 -31.25
C SER A 65 26.48 14.46 -29.84
N TRP A 66 27.46 14.62 -28.93
CA TRP A 66 27.23 14.92 -27.51
C TRP A 66 26.94 16.39 -27.20
N ARG A 67 27.41 17.31 -28.07
CA ARG A 67 27.28 18.78 -27.99
C ARG A 67 27.19 19.36 -26.56
N PRO A 68 28.18 19.13 -25.68
CA PRO A 68 28.11 19.55 -24.28
C PRO A 68 28.12 21.08 -24.07
N LEU A 69 28.35 21.86 -25.12
CA LEU A 69 28.41 23.32 -25.11
C LEU A 69 27.23 24.01 -25.83
N GLU A 70 26.25 23.24 -26.31
CA GLU A 70 25.07 23.78 -27.00
C GLU A 70 24.23 24.66 -26.05
N GLY A 71 23.84 25.85 -26.49
CA GLY A 71 23.05 26.80 -25.68
C GLY A 71 23.83 27.60 -24.63
N ILE A 72 25.15 27.44 -24.52
CA ILE A 72 25.97 28.26 -23.63
C ILE A 72 26.43 29.52 -24.37
N PRO A 73 26.02 30.75 -23.97
CA PRO A 73 26.45 31.97 -24.63
C PRO A 73 27.91 32.25 -24.28
N PHE A 74 28.85 31.79 -25.09
CA PHE A 74 30.26 32.19 -24.98
C PHE A 74 30.69 33.03 -26.18
N PRO A 75 30.98 34.33 -25.96
CA PRO A 75 31.72 35.14 -26.91
C PRO A 75 33.23 34.93 -26.70
N GLY A 76 33.95 34.56 -27.76
CA GLY A 76 35.39 34.88 -27.88
C GLY A 76 36.40 33.77 -27.61
N SER A 77 36.43 32.71 -28.41
CA SER A 77 37.67 31.90 -28.52
C SER A 77 38.15 31.84 -29.96
N GLN A 78 39.42 32.19 -30.16
CA GLN A 78 40.20 31.97 -31.40
C GLN A 78 40.09 30.50 -31.87
N ARG A 79 39.86 29.60 -30.91
CA ARG A 79 39.55 28.17 -31.08
C ARG A 79 38.29 27.89 -31.91
N LEU A 80 37.28 28.76 -31.88
CA LEU A 80 36.05 28.60 -32.66
C LEU A 80 36.30 28.94 -34.14
N VAL A 81 37.19 29.91 -34.40
CA VAL A 81 37.63 30.29 -35.75
C VAL A 81 38.53 29.21 -36.36
N GLU A 82 39.53 28.72 -35.61
CA GLU A 82 40.42 27.62 -36.06
C GLU A 82 39.63 26.35 -36.40
N ARG A 83 38.62 25.99 -35.60
CA ARG A 83 37.76 24.83 -35.88
C ARG A 83 36.72 25.07 -36.98
N PHE A 84 36.35 26.32 -37.24
CA PHE A 84 35.38 26.64 -38.28
C PHE A 84 35.93 26.29 -39.67
N GLU A 85 37.19 26.64 -39.92
CA GLU A 85 37.85 26.34 -41.20
C GLU A 85 38.03 24.83 -41.41
N ASP A 86 38.53 24.12 -40.40
CA ASP A 86 38.85 22.68 -40.52
C ASP A 86 37.61 21.77 -40.54
N TYR A 87 36.55 22.12 -39.82
CA TYR A 87 35.40 21.23 -39.62
C TYR A 87 34.10 21.73 -40.25
N VAL A 88 33.84 23.05 -40.26
CA VAL A 88 32.55 23.58 -40.72
C VAL A 88 32.54 23.83 -42.22
N ILE A 89 33.61 24.41 -42.79
CA ILE A 89 33.68 24.71 -44.23
C ILE A 89 33.47 23.45 -45.11
N PRO A 90 34.11 22.28 -44.84
CA PRO A 90 33.88 21.08 -45.64
C PRO A 90 32.44 20.55 -45.54
N GLN A 91 31.83 20.67 -44.35
CA GLN A 91 30.43 20.29 -44.14
C GLN A 91 29.51 21.23 -44.91
N LEU A 92 29.75 22.54 -44.85
CA LEU A 92 28.96 23.55 -45.53
C LEU A 92 29.02 23.39 -47.06
N ALA A 93 30.21 23.11 -47.61
CA ALA A 93 30.37 22.78 -49.03
C ALA A 93 29.55 21.55 -49.44
N SER A 94 29.53 20.50 -48.60
CA SER A 94 28.73 19.30 -48.84
C SER A 94 27.23 19.59 -48.78
N VAL A 95 26.77 20.38 -47.80
CA VAL A 95 25.37 20.79 -47.67
C VAL A 95 24.91 21.63 -48.86
N VAL A 96 25.73 22.59 -49.30
CA VAL A 96 25.42 23.43 -50.47
C VAL A 96 25.37 22.58 -51.74
N ALA A 97 26.29 21.63 -51.92
CA ALA A 97 26.26 20.72 -53.07
C ALA A 97 25.00 19.84 -53.08
N ILE A 98 24.56 19.33 -51.93
CA ILE A 98 23.31 18.56 -51.79
C ILE A 98 22.10 19.45 -52.10
N ALA A 99 22.06 20.67 -51.55
CA ALA A 99 20.94 21.59 -51.76
C ALA A 99 20.83 22.06 -53.22
N ALA A 100 21.96 22.37 -53.87
CA ALA A 100 22.01 22.71 -55.29
C ALA A 100 21.60 21.52 -56.17
N GLY A 101 22.08 20.31 -55.84
CA GLY A 101 21.68 19.08 -56.51
C GLY A 101 20.18 18.82 -56.42
N LEU A 102 19.59 18.94 -55.23
CA LEU A 102 18.14 18.78 -55.02
C LEU A 102 17.30 19.85 -55.75
N ALA A 103 17.83 21.07 -55.89
CA ALA A 103 17.14 22.16 -56.58
C ALA A 103 17.16 22.00 -58.11
N GLU A 104 18.19 21.33 -58.66
CA GLU A 104 18.35 21.08 -60.09
C GLU A 104 17.86 19.69 -60.53
N ASP A 105 17.51 18.80 -59.59
CA ASP A 105 17.07 17.42 -59.88
C ASP A 105 15.66 17.41 -60.52
N PRO A 106 15.55 17.04 -61.81
CA PRO A 106 14.28 17.02 -62.52
C PRO A 106 13.31 15.93 -62.00
N ASP A 107 13.79 14.94 -61.23
CA ASP A 107 12.95 13.91 -60.61
C ASP A 107 12.21 14.42 -59.35
N VAL A 108 12.55 15.62 -58.86
CA VAL A 108 11.92 16.28 -57.68
C VAL A 108 10.90 17.34 -58.13
N ASP A 109 10.00 17.00 -59.05
CA ASP A 109 8.88 17.86 -59.47
C ASP A 109 7.62 17.61 -58.61
N ILE A 110 7.51 18.33 -57.49
CA ILE A 110 6.39 18.18 -56.55
C ILE A 110 5.38 19.32 -56.79
N PRO A 111 4.14 19.00 -57.19
CA PRO A 111 3.12 20.01 -57.42
C PRO A 111 2.85 20.85 -56.15
N TYR A 112 2.82 22.18 -56.28
CA TYR A 112 2.51 23.06 -55.13
C TYR A 112 1.17 22.71 -54.47
N SER A 113 0.20 22.18 -55.23
CA SER A 113 -1.09 21.69 -54.71
C SER A 113 -0.94 20.57 -53.68
N THR A 114 0.14 19.79 -53.74
CA THR A 114 0.45 18.71 -52.78
C THR A 114 1.24 19.18 -51.55
N ILE A 115 1.89 20.35 -51.61
CA ILE A 115 2.71 20.92 -50.52
C ILE A 115 2.18 22.28 -50.02
N LYS A 116 0.89 22.57 -50.27
CA LYS A 116 0.30 23.85 -49.86
C LYS A 116 0.19 23.92 -48.33
N PRO A 117 0.53 25.06 -47.69
CA PRO A 117 0.28 25.27 -46.28
C PRO A 117 -1.19 25.02 -45.91
N THR A 118 -1.43 24.20 -44.88
CA THR A 118 -2.77 23.87 -44.38
C THR A 118 -2.95 24.30 -42.93
N ARG A 119 -4.16 24.75 -42.58
CA ARG A 119 -4.55 24.98 -41.18
C ARG A 119 -4.82 23.66 -40.46
N MET A 120 -5.34 22.68 -41.19
CA MET A 120 -5.52 21.32 -40.71
C MET A 120 -5.67 20.36 -41.90
N HIS A 121 -4.93 19.25 -41.87
CA HIS A 121 -5.01 18.17 -42.83
C HIS A 121 -5.73 16.96 -42.19
N ALA A 122 -6.89 16.58 -42.74
CA ALA A 122 -7.82 15.63 -42.12
C ALA A 122 -7.25 14.21 -41.90
N LEU A 123 -6.25 13.78 -42.68
CA LEU A 123 -5.68 12.43 -42.64
C LEU A 123 -4.30 12.34 -41.95
N MET A 124 -3.56 13.44 -41.92
CA MET A 124 -2.14 13.46 -41.50
C MET A 124 -1.95 14.15 -40.14
N TRP A 125 -3.00 14.78 -39.60
CA TRP A 125 -2.92 15.61 -38.39
C TRP A 125 -1.81 16.67 -38.48
N TRP A 126 -1.66 17.27 -39.66
CA TRP A 126 -0.75 18.38 -39.93
C TRP A 126 -1.54 19.68 -39.99
N GLY A 127 -0.93 20.79 -39.61
CA GLY A 127 -1.45 22.13 -39.81
C GLY A 127 -1.04 23.10 -38.71
N SER A 128 -1.53 24.33 -38.82
CA SER A 128 -1.41 25.36 -37.77
C SER A 128 -2.79 25.89 -37.37
N PRO A 129 -3.55 25.15 -36.54
CA PRO A 129 -4.82 25.62 -36.01
C PRO A 129 -4.67 26.90 -35.19
N VAL A 130 -5.75 27.68 -35.18
CA VAL A 130 -5.86 28.91 -34.39
C VAL A 130 -6.62 28.60 -33.10
N LEU A 131 -6.08 29.04 -31.97
CA LEU A 131 -6.76 28.94 -30.69
C LEU A 131 -7.28 30.30 -30.27
N VAL A 132 -8.55 30.37 -29.90
CA VAL A 132 -9.14 31.53 -29.24
C VAL A 132 -9.37 31.19 -27.78
N VAL A 133 -8.70 31.87 -26.88
CA VAL A 133 -8.85 31.67 -25.43
C VAL A 133 -9.72 32.78 -24.87
N LYS A 134 -10.69 32.42 -24.02
CA LYS A 134 -11.50 33.36 -23.24
C LYS A 134 -11.22 33.16 -21.75
N VAL A 135 -10.85 34.23 -21.05
CA VAL A 135 -10.57 34.22 -19.62
C VAL A 135 -11.77 34.80 -18.88
N LEU A 136 -12.30 34.03 -17.93
CA LEU A 136 -13.55 34.33 -17.23
C LEU A 136 -13.39 34.19 -15.71
N GLU A 137 -14.13 34.99 -14.95
CA GLU A 137 -14.28 34.89 -13.49
C GLU A 137 -15.73 34.56 -13.13
N TYR A 138 -15.95 33.64 -12.18
CA TYR A 138 -17.30 33.35 -11.68
C TYR A 138 -17.75 34.40 -10.67
N ASN A 139 -18.77 35.19 -11.03
CA ASN A 139 -19.39 36.17 -10.17
C ASN A 139 -20.49 35.53 -9.33
N VAL A 140 -20.21 35.33 -8.03
CA VAL A 140 -21.13 34.68 -7.08
C VAL A 140 -22.45 35.45 -6.93
N SER A 141 -22.42 36.79 -7.01
CA SER A 141 -23.63 37.61 -6.87
C SER A 141 -24.55 37.54 -8.08
N LYS A 142 -23.98 37.43 -9.29
CA LYS A 142 -24.75 37.28 -10.53
C LYS A 142 -25.13 35.83 -10.82
N GLY A 143 -24.41 34.87 -10.25
CA GLY A 143 -24.52 33.45 -10.63
C GLY A 143 -24.06 33.17 -12.06
N TRP A 144 -23.17 34.03 -12.61
CA TRP A 144 -22.69 33.94 -13.99
C TRP A 144 -21.21 34.35 -14.12
N TYR A 145 -20.62 34.15 -15.29
CA TYR A 145 -19.22 34.45 -15.57
C TYR A 145 -19.02 35.83 -16.21
N ASP A 146 -18.10 36.63 -15.65
CA ASP A 146 -17.67 37.92 -16.18
C ASP A 146 -16.29 37.77 -16.87
N PRO A 147 -16.01 38.48 -17.98
CA PRO A 147 -14.71 38.43 -18.64
C PRO A 147 -13.63 39.17 -17.85
N VAL A 148 -12.38 38.66 -17.90
CA VAL A 148 -11.23 39.30 -17.25
C VAL A 148 -10.27 39.83 -18.31
N SER A 149 -10.15 41.16 -18.42
CA SER A 149 -9.25 41.83 -19.34
C SER A 149 -7.80 41.85 -18.85
N HIS A 150 -6.83 41.99 -19.77
CA HIS A 150 -5.39 42.14 -19.46
C HIS A 150 -4.82 41.02 -18.57
N ALA A 151 -5.38 39.82 -18.66
CA ALA A 151 -4.79 38.60 -18.12
C ALA A 151 -3.76 38.02 -19.10
N LEU A 152 -2.63 37.58 -18.57
CA LEU A 152 -1.57 36.88 -19.30
C LEU A 152 -1.97 35.42 -19.45
N VAL A 153 -2.24 35.00 -20.67
CA VAL A 153 -2.55 33.62 -21.05
C VAL A 153 -1.26 32.93 -21.47
N ARG A 154 -0.96 31.80 -20.84
CA ARG A 154 0.14 30.94 -21.23
C ARG A 154 -0.43 29.66 -21.84
N VAL A 155 0.09 29.32 -23.01
CA VAL A 155 -0.19 28.09 -23.73
C VAL A 155 1.10 27.28 -23.83
N SER A 156 1.10 26.09 -23.26
CA SER A 156 2.27 25.22 -23.26
C SER A 156 1.88 23.77 -23.49
N ARG A 157 2.85 22.99 -23.96
CA ARG A 157 2.80 21.53 -23.77
C ARG A 157 3.25 21.23 -22.34
N SER A 158 3.09 20.00 -21.85
CA SER A 158 3.52 19.57 -20.50
C SER A 158 5.06 19.57 -20.37
N THR A 159 5.68 20.71 -20.59
CA THR A 159 7.11 21.01 -20.54
C THR A 159 7.31 22.28 -19.75
N TYR A 160 8.35 22.28 -18.93
CA TYR A 160 8.71 23.40 -18.10
C TYR A 160 9.69 24.36 -18.77
N ASN A 161 10.17 24.01 -19.97
CA ASN A 161 11.05 24.86 -20.75
C ASN A 161 10.32 26.16 -21.15
N PRO A 162 10.77 27.34 -20.69
CA PRO A 162 10.13 28.61 -21.01
C PRO A 162 10.17 28.94 -22.51
N PHE A 163 11.14 28.40 -23.25
CA PHE A 163 11.22 28.55 -24.72
C PHE A 163 10.15 27.73 -25.46
N ALA A 164 9.41 26.86 -24.77
CA ALA A 164 8.31 26.09 -25.31
C ALA A 164 6.93 26.66 -24.93
N TRP A 165 6.88 27.85 -24.34
CA TRP A 165 5.64 28.53 -23.96
C TRP A 165 5.28 29.59 -24.99
N ILE A 166 3.99 29.70 -25.28
CA ILE A 166 3.41 30.82 -26.01
C ILE A 166 2.68 31.67 -24.97
N VAL A 167 3.00 32.94 -24.88
CA VAL A 167 2.39 33.87 -23.92
C VAL A 167 1.71 34.98 -24.69
N GLU A 168 0.44 35.21 -24.41
CA GLU A 168 -0.40 36.24 -25.04
C GLU A 168 -1.18 36.99 -23.97
N GLU A 169 -1.55 38.24 -24.23
CA GLU A 169 -2.40 39.04 -23.34
C GLU A 169 -3.85 39.06 -23.85
N THR A 170 -4.81 39.09 -22.93
CA THR A 170 -6.23 39.23 -23.27
C THR A 170 -6.65 40.67 -23.54
N ASP A 171 -7.56 40.85 -24.50
CA ASP A 171 -8.22 42.11 -24.82
C ASP A 171 -9.21 42.58 -23.73
N GLU A 172 -9.89 43.71 -23.97
CA GLU A 172 -10.92 44.26 -23.07
C GLU A 172 -12.09 43.30 -22.82
N ASN A 173 -12.36 42.37 -23.75
CA ASN A 173 -13.40 41.35 -23.64
C ASN A 173 -12.90 40.04 -23.00
N GLY A 174 -11.67 40.03 -22.46
CA GLY A 174 -11.04 38.86 -21.86
C GLY A 174 -10.72 37.76 -22.86
N THR A 175 -10.49 38.09 -24.13
CA THR A 175 -10.21 37.13 -25.21
C THR A 175 -8.80 37.35 -25.78
N CYS A 176 -8.09 36.27 -26.13
CA CYS A 176 -6.84 36.34 -26.90
C CYS A 176 -6.81 35.27 -28.01
N VAL A 177 -5.95 35.48 -29.00
CA VAL A 177 -5.80 34.58 -30.14
C VAL A 177 -4.37 34.09 -30.24
N VAL A 178 -4.19 32.77 -30.23
CA VAL A 178 -2.89 32.09 -30.28
C VAL A 178 -2.75 31.40 -31.64
N TYR A 179 -1.65 31.70 -32.32
CA TYR A 179 -1.28 31.11 -33.61
C TYR A 179 -0.13 30.10 -33.44
N GLY A 180 0.11 29.26 -34.46
CA GLY A 180 1.28 28.38 -34.46
C GLY A 180 1.13 27.10 -33.64
N LEU A 181 -0.08 26.78 -33.17
CA LEU A 181 -0.32 25.51 -32.50
C LEU A 181 -0.24 24.35 -33.47
N SER A 182 0.00 23.15 -32.93
CA SER A 182 0.03 21.92 -33.71
C SER A 182 -1.14 21.00 -33.37
N PRO A 183 -1.78 20.40 -34.39
CA PRO A 183 -2.81 19.39 -34.20
C PRO A 183 -2.14 18.05 -33.87
N GLN A 184 -2.39 17.47 -32.69
CA GLN A 184 -1.81 16.17 -32.34
C GLN A 184 -2.81 15.34 -31.52
N THR A 185 -2.77 14.02 -31.72
CA THR A 185 -3.70 13.03 -31.14
C THR A 185 -3.28 12.47 -29.78
N TYR A 186 -2.01 12.62 -29.37
CA TYR A 186 -1.47 11.95 -28.17
C TYR A 186 -1.19 12.86 -26.97
N ASN A 187 -1.02 14.18 -27.17
CA ASN A 187 -0.77 15.14 -26.09
C ASN A 187 -1.55 16.44 -26.31
N SER A 188 -2.23 16.92 -25.28
CA SER A 188 -3.02 18.13 -25.28
C SER A 188 -2.20 19.39 -24.96
N TRP A 189 -2.64 20.53 -25.46
CA TRP A 189 -2.15 21.85 -25.06
C TRP A 189 -2.78 22.27 -23.74
N TYR A 190 -1.94 22.69 -22.80
CA TYR A 190 -2.33 23.20 -21.50
C TYR A 190 -2.37 24.73 -21.54
N ILE A 191 -3.45 25.30 -21.02
CA ILE A 191 -3.74 26.73 -21.11
C ILE A 191 -4.11 27.23 -19.71
N ASP A 192 -3.36 28.18 -19.21
CA ASP A 192 -3.65 28.88 -17.96
C ASP A 192 -3.52 30.39 -18.12
N ALA A 193 -4.06 31.13 -17.15
CA ALA A 193 -4.11 32.58 -17.18
C ALA A 193 -3.80 33.16 -15.80
N TYR A 194 -3.02 34.25 -15.80
CA TYR A 194 -2.55 34.91 -14.59
C TYR A 194 -2.69 36.42 -14.73
N LYS A 195 -3.10 37.10 -13.66
CA LYS A 195 -3.08 38.58 -13.59
C LYS A 195 -2.72 39.02 -12.17
N PRO A 196 -1.49 39.51 -11.92
CA PRO A 196 -1.11 40.00 -10.61
C PRO A 196 -1.94 41.25 -10.25
N VAL A 197 -2.41 41.33 -9.00
CA VAL A 197 -3.13 42.51 -8.48
C VAL A 197 -2.23 43.30 -7.55
N ASN A 198 -1.62 42.61 -6.58
CA ASN A 198 -0.61 43.15 -5.67
C ASN A 198 0.30 42.00 -5.17
N GLU A 199 1.13 42.24 -4.15
CA GLU A 199 2.05 41.24 -3.60
C GLU A 199 1.34 40.05 -2.90
N THR A 200 0.07 40.21 -2.52
CA THR A 200 -0.69 39.24 -1.70
C THR A 200 -1.91 38.68 -2.41
N TRP A 201 -2.33 39.25 -3.54
CA TRP A 201 -3.49 38.87 -4.32
C TRP A 201 -3.14 38.82 -5.81
N ALA A 202 -3.58 37.74 -6.46
CA ALA A 202 -3.48 37.60 -7.90
C ALA A 202 -4.69 36.83 -8.45
N TYR A 203 -5.07 37.13 -9.69
CA TYR A 203 -5.93 36.25 -10.47
C TYR A 203 -5.13 35.02 -10.87
N LEU A 204 -5.62 33.88 -10.44
CA LEU A 204 -5.02 32.57 -10.66
C LEU A 204 -6.07 31.61 -11.20
N PRO A 205 -5.68 30.53 -11.91
CA PRO A 205 -6.60 29.46 -12.26
C PRO A 205 -7.29 28.93 -11.00
N ALA A 206 -8.61 29.08 -10.95
CA ALA A 206 -9.40 28.79 -9.76
C ALA A 206 -10.06 27.42 -9.91
N TYR A 207 -9.72 26.46 -9.06
CA TYR A 207 -10.38 25.16 -8.99
C TYR A 207 -11.45 25.19 -7.90
N GLY A 208 -12.66 24.76 -8.23
CA GLY A 208 -13.80 24.77 -7.31
C GLY A 208 -15.08 24.21 -7.92
N VAL A 209 -16.18 24.30 -7.18
CA VAL A 209 -17.49 23.77 -7.61
C VAL A 209 -17.97 24.40 -8.93
N TYR A 210 -17.65 25.68 -9.15
CA TYR A 210 -18.08 26.46 -10.32
C TYR A 210 -16.95 26.71 -11.32
N SER A 211 -15.81 26.03 -11.20
CA SER A 211 -14.65 26.34 -12.02
C SER A 211 -13.69 25.17 -12.14
N GLN A 212 -13.32 24.84 -13.37
CA GLN A 212 -12.30 23.82 -13.65
C GLN A 212 -10.88 24.39 -13.72
N GLY A 213 -10.70 25.71 -13.53
CA GLY A 213 -9.40 26.37 -13.57
C GLY A 213 -8.83 26.42 -14.99
N SER A 214 -7.67 25.79 -15.18
CA SER A 214 -6.94 25.73 -16.46
C SER A 214 -7.65 24.85 -17.49
N ALA A 215 -7.48 25.17 -18.77
CA ALA A 215 -8.04 24.41 -19.88
C ALA A 215 -7.01 23.49 -20.50
N THR A 216 -7.47 22.34 -21.01
CA THR A 216 -6.65 21.38 -21.75
C THR A 216 -7.35 21.09 -23.07
N ILE A 217 -6.67 21.30 -24.20
CA ILE A 217 -7.27 21.13 -25.54
C ILE A 217 -6.44 20.23 -26.44
N ALA A 218 -7.12 19.49 -27.31
CA ALA A 218 -6.50 18.81 -28.45
C ALA A 218 -7.11 19.39 -29.73
N PRO A 219 -6.34 20.14 -30.54
CA PRO A 219 -6.87 20.75 -31.75
C PRO A 219 -7.27 19.69 -32.79
N ILE A 220 -8.58 19.48 -32.95
CA ILE A 220 -9.18 18.58 -33.95
C ILE A 220 -9.93 19.33 -35.06
N VAL A 221 -9.89 20.67 -35.03
CA VAL A 221 -10.50 21.56 -36.02
C VAL A 221 -9.56 22.74 -36.29
N PRO A 222 -9.66 23.42 -37.45
CA PRO A 222 -8.80 24.56 -37.80
C PRO A 222 -8.85 25.73 -36.82
N LYS A 223 -9.96 25.90 -36.09
CA LYS A 223 -10.15 26.94 -35.08
C LYS A 223 -10.75 26.33 -33.82
N VAL A 224 -10.03 26.44 -32.70
CA VAL A 224 -10.39 25.85 -31.41
C VAL A 224 -10.69 26.97 -30.42
N TYR A 225 -11.64 26.73 -29.52
CA TYR A 225 -11.96 27.67 -28.45
C TYR A 225 -11.63 27.01 -27.12
N ALA A 226 -10.99 27.76 -26.22
CA ALA A 226 -10.74 27.35 -24.85
C ALA A 226 -11.23 28.43 -23.89
N THR A 227 -11.67 28.00 -22.71
CA THR A 227 -12.09 28.92 -21.65
C THR A 227 -11.29 28.61 -20.39
N VAL A 228 -10.60 29.62 -19.87
CA VAL A 228 -9.83 29.54 -18.63
C VAL A 228 -10.57 30.30 -17.56
N TYR A 229 -10.76 29.66 -16.40
CA TYR A 229 -11.47 30.27 -15.29
C TYR A 229 -10.48 30.73 -14.23
N VAL A 230 -10.52 32.02 -13.91
CA VAL A 230 -9.65 32.66 -12.93
C VAL A 230 -10.46 33.33 -11.83
N LYS A 231 -9.84 33.54 -10.68
CA LYS A 231 -10.43 34.29 -9.57
C LYS A 231 -9.34 35.04 -8.80
N PRO A 232 -9.59 36.26 -8.29
CA PRO A 232 -8.67 36.91 -7.38
C PRO A 232 -8.64 36.12 -6.06
N MET A 233 -7.46 35.65 -5.68
CA MET A 233 -7.25 34.84 -4.48
C MET A 233 -6.02 35.35 -3.71
N GLU A 234 -6.04 35.17 -2.39
CA GLU A 234 -4.89 35.46 -1.54
C GLU A 234 -3.79 34.43 -1.79
N VAL A 235 -2.55 34.89 -1.96
CA VAL A 235 -1.40 34.08 -2.37
C VAL A 235 -0.46 33.83 -1.20
N HIS A 236 -0.07 32.56 -1.05
CA HIS A 236 0.94 32.09 -0.12
C HIS A 236 2.09 31.42 -0.89
N TYR A 237 3.30 31.96 -0.72
CA TYR A 237 4.55 31.41 -1.21
C TYR A 237 5.13 30.45 -0.18
N MET A 238 5.21 29.18 -0.57
CA MET A 238 5.78 28.11 0.25
C MET A 238 7.20 27.85 -0.23
N LEU A 239 8.17 28.18 0.61
CA LEU A 239 9.57 27.84 0.44
C LEU A 239 9.84 26.45 1.05
N ASP A 240 10.93 25.80 0.66
CA ASP A 240 11.44 24.59 1.30
C ASP A 240 10.43 23.42 1.33
N PHE A 241 9.63 23.26 0.28
CA PHE A 241 8.63 22.19 0.21
C PHE A 241 9.30 20.82 -0.05
N TYR A 242 10.07 20.30 0.93
CA TYR A 242 10.81 19.04 0.91
C TYR A 242 10.04 17.86 1.50
N ASP A 243 10.52 16.63 1.26
CA ASP A 243 10.16 15.49 2.12
C ASP A 243 10.99 15.57 3.41
N PRO A 244 10.38 15.86 4.58
CA PRO A 244 11.13 16.09 5.82
C PRO A 244 11.76 14.81 6.41
N ARG A 245 11.53 13.64 5.80
CA ARG A 245 12.12 12.36 6.23
C ARG A 245 13.45 12.03 5.53
N ILE A 246 13.72 12.65 4.39
CA ILE A 246 14.94 12.44 3.60
C ILE A 246 15.50 13.75 3.01
N PHE A 247 14.86 14.89 3.29
CA PHE A 247 15.20 16.24 2.82
C PHE A 247 15.45 16.32 1.31
N ARG A 248 14.50 15.76 0.57
CA ARG A 248 14.55 15.64 -0.89
C ARG A 248 13.49 16.51 -1.55
N ARG A 249 13.82 17.13 -2.69
CA ARG A 249 12.82 17.67 -3.62
C ARG A 249 11.87 16.58 -4.13
N ALA A 250 10.73 16.98 -4.69
CA ALA A 250 9.72 16.01 -5.08
C ALA A 250 10.04 15.34 -6.41
N ALA A 251 10.65 16.11 -7.31
CA ALA A 251 11.29 15.59 -8.48
C ALA A 251 12.80 15.76 -8.39
N ILE A 252 13.52 14.71 -8.80
CA ILE A 252 14.93 14.78 -9.14
C ILE A 252 15.02 14.73 -10.65
N LEU A 253 15.44 15.86 -11.20
CA LEU A 253 15.70 16.01 -12.62
C LEU A 253 16.93 15.19 -12.99
N ASP A 254 16.93 14.63 -14.20
CA ASP A 254 18.15 14.07 -14.77
C ASP A 254 19.13 15.23 -15.01
N PRO A 255 20.27 15.31 -14.33
CA PRO A 255 21.18 16.43 -14.49
C PRO A 255 21.77 16.53 -15.91
N ARG A 256 21.62 15.49 -16.73
CA ARG A 256 22.05 15.45 -18.13
C ARG A 256 21.08 16.16 -19.08
N TYR A 257 19.78 16.12 -18.78
CA TYR A 257 18.71 16.67 -19.64
C TYR A 257 17.84 17.73 -18.93
N ASN A 258 18.16 18.05 -17.67
CA ASN A 258 17.43 18.97 -16.82
C ASN A 258 15.92 18.66 -16.78
N GLU A 259 15.04 19.63 -17.04
CA GLU A 259 13.58 19.51 -16.95
C GLU A 259 12.98 18.55 -17.99
N LEU A 260 13.75 18.13 -19.00
CA LEU A 260 13.26 17.29 -20.11
C LEU A 260 13.17 15.81 -19.72
N ASN A 261 13.87 15.40 -18.67
CA ASN A 261 13.80 14.04 -18.14
C ASN A 261 13.84 14.08 -16.61
N THR A 262 12.94 13.34 -15.97
CA THR A 262 12.85 13.27 -14.50
C THR A 262 13.15 11.84 -14.07
N TRP A 263 14.21 11.65 -13.28
CA TRP A 263 14.58 10.32 -12.76
C TRP A 263 13.62 9.80 -11.72
N LEU A 264 13.05 10.70 -10.93
CA LEU A 264 12.08 10.39 -9.90
C LEU A 264 11.13 11.56 -9.73
N SER A 265 9.82 11.31 -9.68
CA SER A 265 8.81 12.30 -9.35
C SER A 265 7.84 11.72 -8.33
N VAL A 266 7.65 12.41 -7.21
CA VAL A 266 6.69 12.06 -6.17
C VAL A 266 5.64 13.16 -6.07
N GLY A 267 4.36 12.79 -6.12
CA GLY A 267 3.27 13.74 -5.95
C GLY A 267 3.36 14.47 -4.61
N ARG A 268 3.11 15.78 -4.60
CA ARG A 268 2.90 16.58 -3.38
C ARG A 268 1.79 17.54 -3.65
N TRP A 269 1.07 17.89 -2.59
CA TRP A 269 0.05 18.92 -2.66
C TRP A 269 0.02 19.68 -1.34
N ALA A 270 -0.25 20.96 -1.44
CA ALA A 270 -0.58 21.79 -0.31
C ALA A 270 -2.09 22.02 -0.32
N SER A 271 -2.68 22.10 0.86
CA SER A 271 -4.10 22.37 1.03
C SER A 271 -4.29 23.36 2.15
N ILE A 272 -5.21 24.30 1.94
CA ILE A 272 -5.60 25.29 2.92
C ILE A 272 -7.04 25.02 3.35
N TYR A 273 -7.30 25.22 4.64
CA TYR A 273 -8.60 24.99 5.26
C TYR A 273 -8.94 26.15 6.18
N ASP A 274 -10.22 26.41 6.40
CA ASP A 274 -10.65 27.29 7.48
C ASP A 274 -10.33 26.64 8.84
N THR A 275 -9.62 27.35 9.73
CA THR A 275 -9.12 26.78 10.99
C THR A 275 -10.25 26.36 11.94
N ARG A 276 -11.42 27.02 11.87
CA ARG A 276 -12.54 26.78 12.79
C ARG A 276 -13.42 25.63 12.35
N THR A 277 -13.70 25.54 11.06
CA THR A 277 -14.63 24.57 10.48
C THR A 277 -13.94 23.37 9.87
N GLY A 278 -12.66 23.50 9.49
CA GLY A 278 -11.93 22.50 8.71
C GLY A 278 -12.42 22.37 7.27
N ALA A 279 -13.28 23.29 6.80
CA ALA A 279 -13.81 23.27 5.45
C ALA A 279 -12.75 23.70 4.42
N PRO A 280 -12.69 23.05 3.24
CA PRO A 280 -11.87 23.53 2.14
C PRO A 280 -12.43 24.84 1.56
N PRO A 281 -11.60 25.68 0.91
CA PRO A 281 -12.05 26.87 0.21
C PRO A 281 -13.03 26.55 -0.92
N ILE A 282 -13.88 27.51 -1.29
CA ILE A 282 -14.78 27.35 -2.45
C ILE A 282 -13.95 27.39 -3.74
N PHE A 283 -12.94 28.27 -3.76
CA PHE A 283 -11.98 28.37 -4.85
C PHE A 283 -10.56 28.27 -4.30
N SER A 284 -9.80 27.34 -4.85
CA SER A 284 -8.36 27.23 -4.59
C SER A 284 -7.60 27.23 -5.90
N GLY A 285 -6.41 27.81 -5.89
CA GLY A 285 -5.49 27.78 -7.01
C GLY A 285 -4.11 27.47 -6.48
N GLY A 286 -3.21 27.10 -7.38
CA GLY A 286 -1.84 26.89 -7.00
C GLY A 286 -0.98 26.52 -8.18
N GLN A 287 0.30 26.78 -8.03
CA GLN A 287 1.31 26.33 -8.98
C GLN A 287 2.39 25.60 -8.22
N TYR A 288 2.59 24.36 -8.61
CA TYR A 288 3.53 23.47 -7.99
C TYR A 288 4.46 22.89 -9.03
N TRP A 289 5.75 23.21 -8.90
CA TRP A 289 6.81 22.61 -9.70
C TRP A 289 7.57 21.61 -8.84
N PRO A 290 7.50 20.30 -9.16
CA PRO A 290 8.07 19.25 -8.32
C PRO A 290 9.58 19.40 -7.99
N TYR A 291 10.33 20.05 -8.86
CA TYR A 291 11.77 20.30 -8.72
C TYR A 291 12.11 21.69 -8.17
N SER A 292 11.13 22.60 -8.11
CA SER A 292 11.31 23.96 -7.58
C SER A 292 11.32 23.94 -6.06
N LEU A 293 12.06 24.89 -5.49
CA LEU A 293 12.06 25.15 -4.04
C LEU A 293 10.90 26.05 -3.62
N VAL A 294 10.23 26.69 -4.58
CA VAL A 294 9.14 27.63 -4.37
C VAL A 294 7.86 27.06 -4.97
N SER A 295 6.82 27.01 -4.16
CA SER A 295 5.48 26.62 -4.57
C SER A 295 4.49 27.70 -4.20
N LEU A 296 3.47 27.87 -5.04
CA LEU A 296 2.44 28.87 -4.87
C LEU A 296 1.13 28.17 -4.53
N LEU A 297 0.50 28.59 -3.45
CA LEU A 297 -0.85 28.19 -3.07
C LEU A 297 -1.71 29.45 -2.95
N ALA A 298 -2.95 29.40 -3.42
CA ALA A 298 -3.88 30.49 -3.29
C ALA A 298 -5.29 30.01 -2.94
N SER A 299 -6.02 30.84 -2.22
CA SER A 299 -7.42 30.56 -1.89
C SER A 299 -8.26 31.82 -1.75
N ASP A 300 -9.57 31.65 -1.88
CA ASP A 300 -10.55 32.69 -1.58
C ASP A 300 -10.90 32.82 -0.09
N LEU A 301 -10.38 31.93 0.77
CA LEU A 301 -10.45 32.06 2.22
C LEU A 301 -9.47 33.12 2.72
N SER A 302 -9.99 34.16 3.38
CA SER A 302 -9.20 35.19 4.06
C SER A 302 -9.36 35.07 5.59
N GLY A 303 -8.27 35.17 6.35
CA GLY A 303 -8.32 35.23 7.82
C GLY A 303 -7.70 34.01 8.53
N ASP A 304 -8.44 33.39 9.45
CA ASP A 304 -7.91 32.30 10.29
C ASP A 304 -7.93 30.96 9.52
N THR A 305 -6.89 30.75 8.71
CA THR A 305 -6.70 29.56 7.87
C THR A 305 -5.59 28.64 8.39
N THR A 306 -5.66 27.37 8.04
CA THR A 306 -4.64 26.35 8.33
C THR A 306 -4.12 25.78 7.03
N LEU A 307 -2.80 25.90 6.81
CA LEU A 307 -2.10 25.33 5.68
C LEU A 307 -1.52 23.98 6.05
N THR A 308 -1.65 23.01 5.16
CA THR A 308 -1.13 21.66 5.32
C THR A 308 -0.34 21.24 4.09
N LEU A 309 0.77 20.52 4.31
CA LEU A 309 1.60 19.97 3.25
C LEU A 309 1.58 18.45 3.30
N SER A 310 1.30 17.80 2.17
CA SER A 310 1.22 16.34 2.04
C SER A 310 2.12 15.82 0.92
N ILE A 311 2.69 14.62 1.10
CA ILE A 311 3.72 14.05 0.21
C ILE A 311 3.45 12.57 -0.08
N GLY A 312 3.47 12.23 -1.37
CA GLY A 312 3.33 10.87 -1.88
C GLY A 312 1.96 10.28 -1.52
N THR A 313 1.97 9.03 -1.07
CA THR A 313 0.77 8.31 -0.62
C THR A 313 0.49 8.48 0.88
N VAL A 314 1.27 9.31 1.58
CA VAL A 314 1.07 9.55 3.00
C VAL A 314 -0.20 10.39 3.17
N LEU A 315 -1.27 9.74 3.66
CA LEU A 315 -2.58 10.37 3.90
C LEU A 315 -2.53 11.51 4.94
N ARG A 316 -1.42 11.63 5.69
CA ARG A 316 -1.26 12.59 6.78
C ARG A 316 -0.34 13.74 6.36
N PRO A 317 -0.66 14.98 6.76
CA PRO A 317 0.19 16.12 6.43
C PRO A 317 1.52 16.02 7.16
N VAL A 318 2.59 16.25 6.43
CA VAL A 318 3.97 16.29 6.92
C VAL A 318 4.35 17.65 7.49
N ALA A 319 3.59 18.69 7.16
CA ALA A 319 3.68 20.01 7.79
C ALA A 319 2.28 20.61 8.02
N ILE A 320 2.12 21.33 9.12
CA ILE A 320 0.90 22.05 9.47
C ILE A 320 1.29 23.44 9.94
N VAL A 321 0.67 24.47 9.40
CA VAL A 321 0.87 25.87 9.78
C VAL A 321 -0.49 26.50 10.02
N GLU A 322 -0.79 26.80 11.28
CA GLU A 322 -1.97 27.60 11.65
C GLU A 322 -1.63 29.08 11.41
N ARG A 323 -2.54 29.82 10.76
CA ARG A 323 -2.38 31.24 10.38
C ARG A 323 -1.12 31.50 9.55
N PRO A 324 -1.02 30.91 8.35
CA PRO A 324 0.14 31.07 7.48
C PRO A 324 0.35 32.54 7.11
N ARG A 325 1.62 32.97 7.08
CA ARG A 325 2.02 34.25 6.47
C ARG A 325 1.97 34.14 4.94
N HIS A 326 2.13 35.25 4.23
CA HIS A 326 2.27 35.24 2.77
C HIS A 326 3.52 34.49 2.30
N ILE A 327 4.60 34.48 3.10
CA ILE A 327 5.77 33.64 2.86
C ILE A 327 5.90 32.67 4.02
N VAL A 328 5.85 31.38 3.71
CA VAL A 328 5.96 30.27 4.66
C VAL A 328 7.20 29.47 4.31
N TRP A 329 8.01 29.13 5.30
CA TRP A 329 9.28 28.40 5.10
C TRP A 329 9.54 27.42 6.24
N ALA A 330 10.70 26.76 6.24
CA ALA A 330 11.03 25.67 7.15
C ALA A 330 10.76 25.95 8.64
N LEU A 331 10.98 27.19 9.10
CA LEU A 331 10.74 27.57 10.50
C LEU A 331 9.25 27.54 10.88
N ASP A 332 8.38 28.03 10.00
CA ASP A 332 6.94 28.04 10.22
C ASP A 332 6.38 26.60 10.21
N TYR A 333 6.88 25.76 9.29
CA TYR A 333 6.54 24.33 9.26
C TYR A 333 6.97 23.62 10.55
N ALA A 334 8.19 23.86 11.02
CA ALA A 334 8.72 23.28 12.24
C ALA A 334 7.86 23.68 13.45
N LYS A 335 7.61 24.98 13.61
CA LYS A 335 6.84 25.53 14.73
C LYS A 335 5.40 25.01 14.74
N GLY A 336 4.68 25.14 13.63
CA GLY A 336 3.27 24.75 13.56
C GLY A 336 3.08 23.24 13.72
N THR A 337 3.92 22.44 13.07
CA THR A 337 3.84 20.97 13.18
C THR A 337 4.18 20.50 14.58
N LEU A 338 5.20 21.08 15.22
CA LEU A 338 5.59 20.72 16.58
C LEU A 338 4.50 21.11 17.60
N GLU A 339 3.91 22.30 17.46
CA GLU A 339 2.84 22.76 18.34
C GLU A 339 1.62 21.84 18.25
N VAL A 340 1.19 21.50 17.05
CA VAL A 340 0.07 20.57 16.84
C VAL A 340 0.42 19.17 17.36
N ALA A 341 1.61 18.66 17.08
CA ALA A 341 2.07 17.36 17.56
C ALA A 341 2.11 17.31 19.09
N ARG A 342 2.66 18.35 19.73
CA ARG A 342 2.75 18.48 21.19
C ARG A 342 1.38 18.61 21.82
N ARG A 343 0.49 19.47 21.30
CA ARG A 343 -0.88 19.68 21.79
C ARG A 343 -1.66 18.37 21.77
N ARG A 344 -1.59 17.64 20.66
CA ARG A 344 -2.25 16.32 20.50
C ARG A 344 -1.59 15.23 21.35
N TYR A 345 -0.26 15.21 21.44
CA TYR A 345 0.44 14.25 22.30
C TYR A 345 0.18 14.53 23.78
N SER A 346 0.10 15.78 24.22
CA SER A 346 -0.23 16.14 25.60
C SER A 346 -1.64 15.71 26.00
N LEU A 347 -2.59 15.75 25.05
CA LEU A 347 -3.92 15.19 25.27
C LEU A 347 -3.86 13.69 25.52
N LEU A 348 -3.07 12.94 24.74
CA LEU A 348 -2.88 11.50 24.93
C LEU A 348 -2.09 11.18 26.21
N SER A 349 -0.99 11.89 26.47
CA SER A 349 -0.09 11.62 27.59
C SER A 349 -0.71 12.00 28.93
N SER A 350 -1.51 13.06 29.01
CA SER A 350 -2.33 13.40 30.18
C SER A 350 -3.38 12.33 30.51
N LYS A 351 -3.74 11.54 29.49
CA LYS A 351 -4.60 10.36 29.59
C LYS A 351 -3.78 9.07 29.58
N GLU A 352 -2.51 9.11 29.95
CA GLU A 352 -1.66 7.92 30.14
C GLU A 352 -1.36 7.10 28.88
N VAL A 353 -1.79 7.54 27.70
CA VAL A 353 -1.48 6.92 26.40
C VAL A 353 -0.18 7.54 25.89
N ARG A 354 0.95 6.85 26.11
CA ARG A 354 2.30 7.37 25.82
C ARG A 354 3.05 6.44 24.87
N ARG A 355 4.03 6.99 24.16
CA ARG A 355 4.95 6.22 23.31
C ARG A 355 6.34 6.83 23.44
N LEU A 356 7.32 6.03 23.87
CA LEU A 356 8.66 6.52 24.18
C LEU A 356 9.34 7.17 22.96
N SER A 357 9.13 6.61 21.77
CA SER A 357 9.67 7.13 20.51
C SER A 357 9.08 8.51 20.17
N ALA A 358 7.81 8.76 20.50
CA ALA A 358 7.19 10.07 20.34
C ALA A 358 7.87 11.12 21.23
N GLU A 359 8.18 10.77 22.49
CA GLU A 359 8.80 11.70 23.44
C GLU A 359 10.22 12.06 23.05
N ILE A 360 11.01 11.07 22.59
CA ILE A 360 12.36 11.30 22.08
C ILE A 360 12.29 12.25 20.87
N LEU A 361 11.43 11.97 19.88
CA LEU A 361 11.31 12.80 18.68
C LEU A 361 10.81 14.22 18.99
N LEU A 362 9.82 14.37 19.89
CA LEU A 362 9.35 15.68 20.33
C LEU A 362 10.44 16.45 21.07
N SER A 363 11.23 15.79 21.92
CA SER A 363 12.33 16.44 22.63
C SER A 363 13.43 16.95 21.69
N TYR A 364 13.79 16.17 20.66
CA TYR A 364 14.73 16.62 19.64
C TYR A 364 14.15 17.75 18.79
N ALA A 365 12.87 17.67 18.41
CA ALA A 365 12.21 18.74 17.68
C ALA A 365 12.21 20.07 18.47
N GLU A 366 11.94 20.02 19.78
CA GLU A 366 12.00 21.18 20.67
C GLU A 366 13.41 21.75 20.83
N GLU A 367 14.41 20.88 21.00
CA GLU A 367 15.83 21.26 21.10
C GLU A 367 16.26 22.06 19.86
N TYR A 368 15.98 21.53 18.66
CA TYR A 368 16.34 22.17 17.40
C TYR A 368 15.48 23.39 17.08
N LEU A 369 14.20 23.41 17.45
CA LEU A 369 13.35 24.60 17.25
C LEU A 369 13.87 25.78 18.06
N LYS A 370 14.31 25.54 19.31
CA LYS A 370 14.88 26.60 20.15
C LYS A 370 16.14 27.18 19.51
N LYS A 371 17.06 26.31 19.04
CA LYS A 371 18.27 26.74 18.30
C LYS A 371 17.93 27.51 17.03
N ALA A 372 16.91 27.08 16.28
CA ALA A 372 16.45 27.77 15.07
C ALA A 372 15.91 29.19 15.37
N ILE A 373 15.10 29.34 16.41
CA ILE A 373 14.56 30.65 16.84
C ILE A 373 15.69 31.56 17.32
N ASP A 374 16.65 31.03 18.08
CA ASP A 374 17.80 31.81 18.57
C ASP A 374 18.69 32.26 17.40
N ALA A 375 18.98 31.38 16.43
CA ALA A 375 19.72 31.73 15.21
C ALA A 375 18.98 32.79 14.37
N TYR A 376 17.66 32.64 14.20
CA TYR A 376 16.82 33.61 13.50
C TYR A 376 16.86 34.99 14.17
N ARG A 377 16.80 35.04 15.51
CA ARG A 377 16.91 36.29 16.29
C ARG A 377 18.29 36.95 16.17
N ARG A 378 19.35 36.16 15.97
CA ARG A 378 20.71 36.67 15.71
C ARG A 378 20.92 37.15 14.27
N GLY A 379 19.95 36.92 13.37
CA GLY A 379 20.07 37.24 11.94
C GLY A 379 20.89 36.23 11.13
N ASP A 380 21.26 35.08 11.71
CA ASP A 380 21.94 34.00 10.99
C ASP A 380 20.91 33.08 10.34
N TYR A 381 20.51 33.44 9.11
CA TYR A 381 19.49 32.71 8.36
C TYR A 381 19.95 31.32 7.90
N VAL A 382 21.26 31.10 7.72
CA VAL A 382 21.79 29.81 7.26
C VAL A 382 21.69 28.77 8.38
N GLU A 383 22.15 29.12 9.58
CA GLU A 383 21.97 28.26 10.76
C GLU A 383 20.49 28.09 11.10
N ALA A 384 19.70 29.18 11.03
CA ALA A 384 18.27 29.12 11.30
C ALA A 384 17.54 28.15 10.34
N GLN A 385 17.88 28.16 9.05
CA GLN A 385 17.29 27.24 8.07
C GLN A 385 17.65 25.79 8.39
N GLY A 386 18.93 25.49 8.63
CA GLY A 386 19.40 24.14 8.95
C GLY A 386 18.74 23.57 10.22
N TYR A 387 18.67 24.35 11.29
CA TYR A 387 18.00 23.93 12.53
C TYR A 387 16.48 23.81 12.37
N SER A 388 15.86 24.68 11.57
CA SER A 388 14.42 24.60 11.25
C SER A 388 14.09 23.34 10.49
N MET A 389 14.89 22.96 9.48
CA MET A 389 14.70 21.72 8.74
C MET A 389 14.88 20.49 9.63
N ALA A 390 15.91 20.46 10.49
CA ALA A 390 16.09 19.36 11.44
C ALA A 390 14.89 19.24 12.41
N SER A 391 14.43 20.37 12.97
CA SER A 391 13.26 20.40 13.86
C SER A 391 11.99 19.95 13.15
N TRP A 392 11.75 20.45 11.93
CA TRP A 392 10.61 20.04 11.10
C TRP A 392 10.64 18.54 10.81
N GLY A 393 11.81 17.97 10.48
CA GLY A 393 11.98 16.53 10.30
C GLY A 393 11.55 15.72 11.53
N TYR A 394 12.05 16.06 12.72
CA TYR A 394 11.64 15.38 13.96
C TYR A 394 10.16 15.60 14.30
N ALA A 395 9.64 16.82 14.17
CA ALA A 395 8.24 17.16 14.44
C ALA A 395 7.27 16.43 13.49
N SER A 396 7.60 16.40 12.20
CA SER A 396 6.84 15.71 11.16
C SER A 396 6.76 14.22 11.46
N ARG A 397 7.88 13.60 11.84
CA ARG A 397 7.92 12.18 12.21
C ARG A 397 7.18 11.87 13.49
N ALA A 398 7.35 12.70 14.52
CA ALA A 398 6.59 12.58 15.76
C ALA A 398 5.09 12.62 15.45
N TYR A 399 4.64 13.57 14.64
CA TYR A 399 3.23 13.69 14.26
C TYR A 399 2.74 12.49 13.42
N VAL A 400 3.39 12.22 12.29
CA VAL A 400 2.93 11.27 11.28
C VAL A 400 3.15 9.83 11.70
N GLU A 401 4.30 9.48 12.29
CA GLU A 401 4.69 8.08 12.55
C GLU A 401 4.39 7.63 13.98
N GLU A 402 4.18 8.56 14.91
CA GLU A 402 4.00 8.24 16.33
C GLU A 402 2.65 8.70 16.89
N VAL A 403 2.36 10.00 16.90
CA VAL A 403 1.18 10.59 17.55
C VAL A 403 -0.12 10.21 16.83
N MET A 404 -0.19 10.35 15.51
CA MET A 404 -1.41 10.02 14.76
C MET A 404 -1.73 8.52 14.76
N PRO A 405 -0.77 7.59 14.57
CA PRO A 405 -1.00 6.17 14.80
C PRO A 405 -1.53 5.88 16.20
N LEU A 406 -1.07 6.59 17.24
CA LEU A 406 -1.55 6.40 18.60
C LEU A 406 -3.03 6.77 18.75
N PHE A 407 -3.52 7.81 18.07
CA PHE A 407 -4.95 8.12 17.96
C PHE A 407 -5.73 7.03 17.21
N GLU A 408 -5.19 6.53 16.09
CA GLU A 408 -5.85 5.49 15.29
C GLU A 408 -5.91 4.15 16.03
N GLU A 409 -4.82 3.73 16.67
CA GLU A 409 -4.78 2.54 17.53
C GLU A 409 -5.76 2.67 18.68
N SER A 410 -5.80 3.84 19.33
CA SER A 410 -6.79 4.12 20.38
C SER A 410 -8.23 4.05 19.85
N THR A 411 -8.48 4.49 18.62
CA THR A 411 -9.83 4.46 18.01
C THR A 411 -10.24 3.04 17.64
N ARG A 412 -9.32 2.27 17.06
CA ARG A 412 -9.54 0.86 16.72
C ARG A 412 -9.75 0.01 17.97
N SER A 413 -9.04 0.28 19.08
CA SER A 413 -9.21 -0.47 20.33
C SER A 413 -10.60 -0.25 20.93
N VAL A 414 -11.07 1.00 20.96
CA VAL A 414 -12.39 1.35 21.47
C VAL A 414 -13.50 0.65 20.68
N LEU A 415 -13.43 0.63 19.34
CA LEU A 415 -14.44 -0.04 18.50
C LEU A 415 -14.61 -1.53 18.85
N VAL A 416 -13.51 -2.25 19.04
CA VAL A 416 -13.57 -3.68 19.40
C VAL A 416 -14.04 -3.87 20.84
N PHE A 417 -13.52 -3.05 21.76
CA PHE A 417 -13.86 -3.17 23.18
C PHE A 417 -15.33 -2.84 23.47
N VAL A 418 -15.91 -1.86 22.74
CA VAL A 418 -17.35 -1.57 22.83
C VAL A 418 -18.18 -2.80 22.46
N GLY A 419 -17.80 -3.57 21.43
CA GLY A 419 -18.48 -4.84 21.10
C GLY A 419 -18.45 -5.86 22.25
N PHE A 420 -17.32 -5.98 22.96
CA PHE A 420 -17.20 -6.83 24.14
C PHE A 420 -18.01 -6.31 25.33
N VAL A 421 -17.99 -5.00 25.58
CA VAL A 421 -18.80 -4.32 26.60
C VAL A 421 -20.29 -4.57 26.38
N THR A 422 -20.77 -4.38 25.15
CA THR A 422 -22.19 -4.60 24.82
C THR A 422 -22.58 -6.07 24.97
N THR A 423 -21.70 -6.99 24.56
CA THR A 423 -21.94 -8.44 24.74
C THR A 423 -21.92 -8.83 26.22
N CYS A 424 -21.03 -8.24 27.01
CA CYS A 424 -20.95 -8.45 28.46
C CYS A 424 -22.20 -7.91 29.17
N ALA A 425 -22.65 -6.70 28.82
CA ALA A 425 -23.87 -6.11 29.37
C ALA A 425 -25.10 -6.99 29.08
N TYR A 426 -25.21 -7.55 27.86
CA TYR A 426 -26.23 -8.53 27.53
C TYR A 426 -26.19 -9.77 28.43
N PHE A 427 -25.02 -10.39 28.58
CA PHE A 427 -24.90 -11.59 29.41
C PHE A 427 -25.11 -11.31 30.90
N MET A 428 -24.70 -10.14 31.38
CA MET A 428 -24.88 -9.72 32.76
C MET A 428 -26.34 -9.39 33.08
N GLU A 429 -27.09 -8.79 32.14
CA GLU A 429 -28.56 -8.66 32.26
C GLU A 429 -29.21 -10.04 32.40
N ARG A 430 -28.81 -10.99 31.56
CA ARG A 430 -29.32 -12.37 31.60
C ARG A 430 -28.97 -13.09 32.90
N LEU A 431 -27.79 -12.87 33.45
CA LEU A 431 -27.31 -13.51 34.67
C LEU A 431 -27.96 -12.93 35.93
N LEU A 432 -28.17 -11.61 35.99
CA LEU A 432 -28.57 -10.91 37.22
C LEU A 432 -30.06 -10.49 37.27
N ALA A 433 -30.64 -9.98 36.18
CA ALA A 433 -31.95 -9.30 36.23
C ALA A 433 -33.14 -10.14 35.70
N LYS A 434 -32.93 -10.98 34.67
CA LYS A 434 -33.97 -11.84 34.02
C LYS A 434 -35.32 -11.14 33.84
N THR A 435 -35.30 -9.98 33.20
CA THR A 435 -36.53 -9.21 32.92
C THR A 435 -37.14 -9.59 31.57
N SER A 436 -38.47 -9.49 31.45
CA SER A 436 -39.21 -9.75 30.21
C SER A 436 -40.00 -8.52 29.76
N GLY A 437 -40.38 -8.47 28.48
CA GLY A 437 -41.12 -7.33 27.90
C GLY A 437 -40.30 -6.04 27.86
N LEU A 438 -40.98 -4.89 27.96
CA LEU A 438 -40.37 -3.55 27.91
C LEU A 438 -39.33 -3.30 29.02
N ARG A 439 -39.53 -3.90 30.22
CA ARG A 439 -38.59 -3.81 31.34
C ARG A 439 -37.21 -4.38 31.01
N ARG A 440 -37.14 -5.32 30.07
CA ARG A 440 -35.89 -5.90 29.59
C ARG A 440 -35.02 -4.90 28.84
N PHE A 441 -35.63 -4.02 28.05
CA PHE A 441 -34.87 -3.00 27.35
C PHE A 441 -34.31 -1.98 28.34
N ALA A 442 -35.06 -1.65 29.41
CA ALA A 442 -34.61 -0.75 30.46
C ALA A 442 -33.45 -1.32 31.28
N THR A 443 -33.51 -2.60 31.68
CA THR A 443 -32.42 -3.24 32.42
C THR A 443 -31.19 -3.49 31.56
N LEU A 444 -31.36 -3.87 30.29
CA LEU A 444 -30.25 -3.98 29.35
C LEU A 444 -29.56 -2.63 29.14
N ALA A 445 -30.33 -1.55 28.95
CA ALA A 445 -29.80 -0.20 28.84
C ALA A 445 -29.07 0.23 30.13
N LEU A 446 -29.59 -0.12 31.30
CA LEU A 446 -28.91 0.13 32.58
C LEU A 446 -27.55 -0.57 32.64
N PHE A 447 -27.48 -1.86 32.32
CA PHE A 447 -26.21 -2.58 32.29
C PHE A 447 -25.25 -1.99 31.26
N GLU A 448 -25.72 -1.65 30.07
CA GLU A 448 -24.89 -0.99 29.04
C GLU A 448 -24.29 0.31 29.57
N VAL A 449 -25.09 1.17 30.19
CA VAL A 449 -24.62 2.44 30.78
C VAL A 449 -23.59 2.19 31.88
N VAL A 450 -23.82 1.21 32.75
CA VAL A 450 -22.89 0.87 33.85
C VAL A 450 -21.56 0.35 33.32
N PHE A 451 -21.58 -0.59 32.36
CA PHE A 451 -20.35 -1.14 31.77
C PHE A 451 -19.62 -0.11 30.91
N MET A 452 -20.34 0.77 30.21
CA MET A 452 -19.75 1.87 29.46
C MET A 452 -19.12 2.91 30.41
N ALA A 453 -19.74 3.20 31.55
CA ALA A 453 -19.16 4.06 32.57
C ALA A 453 -17.89 3.45 33.20
N ALA A 454 -17.89 2.14 33.46
CA ALA A 454 -16.71 1.41 33.91
C ALA A 454 -15.58 1.45 32.87
N PHE A 455 -15.91 1.29 31.58
CA PHE A 455 -14.95 1.45 30.49
C PHE A 455 -14.40 2.87 30.42
N ALA A 456 -15.26 3.90 30.54
CA ALA A 456 -14.86 5.29 30.55
C ALA A 456 -13.91 5.66 31.71
N TYR A 457 -14.04 4.99 32.85
CA TYR A 457 -13.16 5.20 34.01
C TYR A 457 -11.80 4.50 33.87
N THR A 458 -11.82 3.27 33.32
CA THR A 458 -10.66 2.37 33.25
C THR A 458 -9.80 2.61 31.99
N HIS A 459 -10.40 2.95 30.86
CA HIS A 459 -9.71 3.09 29.58
C HIS A 459 -9.61 4.57 29.15
N PRO A 460 -8.40 5.15 29.12
CA PRO A 460 -8.27 6.59 28.90
C PRO A 460 -8.65 7.07 27.50
N ALA A 461 -8.56 6.20 26.48
CA ALA A 461 -8.97 6.56 25.13
C ALA A 461 -10.46 6.94 25.02
N PHE A 462 -11.28 6.54 26.02
CA PHE A 462 -12.69 6.92 26.06
C PHE A 462 -12.91 8.44 26.04
N TRP A 463 -11.97 9.21 26.59
CA TRP A 463 -12.07 10.68 26.65
C TRP A 463 -11.30 11.39 25.55
N VAL A 464 -10.46 10.67 24.81
CA VAL A 464 -9.58 11.24 23.79
C VAL A 464 -10.26 11.28 22.41
N ILE A 465 -11.22 10.38 22.17
CA ILE A 465 -11.88 10.25 20.87
C ILE A 465 -13.27 10.89 20.92
N PRO A 466 -13.51 12.02 20.25
CA PRO A 466 -14.79 12.72 20.30
C PRO A 466 -15.98 11.91 19.75
N ALA A 467 -15.71 10.88 18.93
CA ALA A 467 -16.70 10.11 18.20
C ALA A 467 -17.15 8.80 18.88
N ILE A 468 -16.85 8.58 20.16
CA ILE A 468 -17.19 7.30 20.83
C ILE A 468 -18.68 7.00 20.90
N PRO A 469 -19.58 7.97 21.09
CA PRO A 469 -21.02 7.73 20.94
C PRO A 469 -21.37 7.18 19.54
N ILE A 470 -20.71 7.69 18.49
CA ILE A 470 -20.88 7.22 17.11
C ILE A 470 -20.33 5.80 16.94
N ALA A 471 -19.19 5.49 17.56
CA ALA A 471 -18.63 4.14 17.59
C ALA A 471 -19.58 3.12 18.26
N SER A 472 -20.18 3.49 19.39
CA SER A 472 -21.19 2.67 20.07
C SER A 472 -22.47 2.50 19.26
N LEU A 473 -22.97 3.58 18.64
CA LEU A 473 -24.07 3.52 17.68
C LEU A 473 -23.75 2.59 16.51
N SER A 474 -22.51 2.60 15.99
CA SER A 474 -22.08 1.76 14.88
C SER A 474 -22.12 0.27 15.23
N VAL A 475 -21.68 -0.10 16.44
CA VAL A 475 -21.80 -1.48 16.95
C VAL A 475 -23.28 -1.88 17.09
N GLY A 476 -24.12 -0.99 17.61
CA GLY A 476 -25.57 -1.21 17.69
C GLY A 476 -26.20 -1.44 16.30
N VAL A 477 -25.84 -0.63 15.31
CA VAL A 477 -26.29 -0.79 13.92
C VAL A 477 -25.79 -2.12 13.33
N LEU A 478 -24.53 -2.50 13.57
CA LEU A 478 -24.02 -3.81 13.14
C LEU A 478 -24.78 -4.98 13.78
N MET A 479 -25.14 -4.89 15.06
CA MET A 479 -25.97 -5.88 15.73
C MET A 479 -27.38 -5.95 15.14
N LEU A 480 -27.99 -4.80 14.79
CA LEU A 480 -29.28 -4.75 14.11
C LEU A 480 -29.21 -5.39 12.72
N ILE A 481 -28.15 -5.13 11.96
CA ILE A 481 -27.90 -5.75 10.65
C ILE A 481 -27.74 -7.28 10.84
N ALA A 482 -26.95 -7.72 11.82
CA ALA A 482 -26.77 -9.15 12.10
C ALA A 482 -28.09 -9.82 12.52
N PHE A 483 -28.91 -9.15 13.33
CA PHE A 483 -30.25 -9.62 13.70
C PHE A 483 -31.17 -9.70 12.48
N MET A 484 -31.18 -8.68 11.62
CA MET A 484 -31.94 -8.68 10.37
C MET A 484 -31.52 -9.85 9.47
N VAL A 485 -30.21 -10.04 9.28
CA VAL A 485 -29.66 -11.18 8.51
C VAL A 485 -30.06 -12.51 9.13
N TRP A 486 -30.04 -12.64 10.46
CA TRP A 486 -30.49 -13.84 11.16
C TRP A 486 -31.99 -14.11 10.95
N VAL A 487 -32.84 -13.09 11.02
CA VAL A 487 -34.28 -13.20 10.73
C VAL A 487 -34.49 -13.62 9.28
N LEU A 488 -33.80 -12.98 8.33
CA LEU A 488 -33.87 -13.34 6.91
C LEU A 488 -33.43 -14.78 6.66
N PHE A 489 -32.34 -15.23 7.29
CA PHE A 489 -31.85 -16.60 7.16
C PHE A 489 -32.85 -17.62 7.75
N ARG A 490 -33.47 -17.28 8.88
CA ARG A 490 -34.54 -18.09 9.48
C ARG A 490 -35.73 -18.19 8.53
N GLU A 491 -36.21 -17.06 8.02
CA GLU A 491 -37.37 -17.01 7.10
C GLU A 491 -37.07 -17.79 5.81
N MET A 492 -35.89 -17.59 5.24
CA MET A 492 -35.43 -18.33 4.06
C MET A 492 -35.45 -19.84 4.30
N ARG A 493 -34.95 -20.30 5.45
CA ARG A 493 -34.98 -21.72 5.82
C ARG A 493 -36.42 -22.24 5.97
N ASP A 494 -37.30 -21.46 6.57
CA ASP A 494 -38.69 -21.84 6.78
C ASP A 494 -39.45 -21.92 5.45
N VAL A 495 -39.22 -20.97 4.53
CA VAL A 495 -39.73 -20.99 3.15
C VAL A 495 -39.20 -22.19 2.36
N VAL A 496 -37.89 -22.47 2.44
CA VAL A 496 -37.29 -23.66 1.79
C VAL A 496 -37.93 -24.94 2.33
N LYS A 497 -38.11 -25.04 3.65
CA LYS A 497 -38.75 -26.20 4.28
C LYS A 497 -40.19 -26.37 3.84
N GLU A 498 -40.96 -25.28 3.76
CA GLU A 498 -42.33 -25.32 3.26
C GLU A 498 -42.40 -25.73 1.79
N TYR A 499 -41.51 -25.18 0.96
CA TYR A 499 -41.40 -25.54 -0.46
C TYR A 499 -41.07 -27.02 -0.64
N VAL A 500 -40.14 -27.57 0.16
CA VAL A 500 -39.80 -29.00 0.16
C VAL A 500 -41.01 -29.84 0.54
N VAL A 501 -41.73 -29.50 1.61
CA VAL A 501 -42.93 -30.23 2.04
C VAL A 501 -44.05 -30.19 0.99
N ARG A 502 -44.27 -29.04 0.34
CA ARG A 502 -45.29 -28.88 -0.70
C ARG A 502 -44.96 -29.67 -1.97
N THR A 503 -43.69 -29.66 -2.39
CA THR A 503 -43.25 -30.27 -3.66
C THR A 503 -43.06 -31.78 -3.51
N PHE A 504 -42.42 -32.20 -2.42
CA PHE A 504 -41.98 -33.58 -2.24
C PHE A 504 -42.82 -34.38 -1.25
N GLY A 505 -43.73 -33.78 -0.47
CA GLY A 505 -44.50 -34.44 0.59
C GLY A 505 -43.78 -34.46 1.94
N ARG A 506 -44.48 -34.84 3.03
CA ARG A 506 -43.89 -34.93 4.39
C ARG A 506 -43.08 -36.21 4.57
N HIS A 507 -41.94 -36.30 3.89
CA HIS A 507 -41.01 -37.44 3.96
C HIS A 507 -39.69 -37.15 4.70
N GLU A 508 -39.56 -35.98 5.31
CA GLU A 508 -38.47 -35.64 6.24
C GLU A 508 -39.05 -35.34 7.62
N VAL A 509 -38.44 -35.91 8.67
CA VAL A 509 -38.77 -35.56 10.06
C VAL A 509 -38.35 -34.11 10.27
N ALA A 510 -39.31 -33.23 10.57
CA ALA A 510 -39.00 -31.91 11.08
C ALA A 510 -38.14 -32.07 12.34
N HIS A 511 -36.84 -31.79 12.25
CA HIS A 511 -35.96 -31.84 13.41
C HIS A 511 -36.27 -30.67 14.35
N GLU A 512 -37.26 -30.84 15.23
CA GLU A 512 -37.48 -29.98 16.42
C GLU A 512 -36.30 -30.01 17.41
N ARG A 513 -35.30 -30.85 17.14
CA ARG A 513 -34.02 -30.89 17.86
C ARG A 513 -33.37 -29.52 17.96
N THR A 514 -33.51 -28.67 16.94
CA THR A 514 -32.97 -27.30 16.95
C THR A 514 -33.62 -26.41 18.02
N ALA A 515 -34.92 -26.52 18.24
CA ALA A 515 -35.63 -25.78 19.29
C ALA A 515 -35.20 -26.25 20.70
N ILE A 516 -35.07 -27.57 20.88
CA ILE A 516 -34.57 -28.16 22.14
C ILE A 516 -33.11 -27.76 22.40
N ILE A 517 -32.27 -27.72 21.36
CA ILE A 517 -30.86 -27.26 21.43
C ILE A 517 -30.77 -25.76 21.80
N VAL A 518 -31.62 -24.91 21.21
CA VAL A 518 -31.67 -23.46 21.50
C VAL A 518 -32.22 -23.21 22.91
N MET A 519 -33.24 -23.95 23.33
CA MET A 519 -33.79 -23.91 24.69
C MET A 519 -32.74 -24.36 25.72
N ALA A 520 -32.00 -25.42 25.42
CA ALA A 520 -30.90 -25.91 26.24
C ALA A 520 -29.78 -24.86 26.40
N ALA A 521 -29.39 -24.18 25.32
CA ALA A 521 -28.42 -23.07 25.39
C ALA A 521 -28.94 -21.86 26.21
N ALA A 522 -30.24 -21.54 26.12
CA ALA A 522 -30.84 -20.50 26.94
C ALA A 522 -30.86 -20.87 28.44
N LEU A 523 -31.08 -22.16 28.76
CA LEU A 523 -31.03 -22.69 30.12
C LEU A 523 -29.63 -22.58 30.76
N SER A 524 -28.54 -22.55 29.98
CA SER A 524 -27.18 -22.42 30.51
C SER A 524 -27.00 -21.18 31.41
N THR A 525 -27.52 -20.02 31.00
CA THR A 525 -27.47 -18.80 31.81
C THR A 525 -28.31 -18.89 33.09
N GLU A 526 -29.41 -19.65 33.08
CA GLU A 526 -30.23 -19.87 34.28
C GLU A 526 -29.53 -20.78 35.29
N TYR A 527 -28.74 -21.74 34.80
CA TYR A 527 -27.97 -22.65 35.65
C TYR A 527 -26.85 -21.94 36.41
N MET A 528 -26.14 -21.03 35.75
CA MET A 528 -25.13 -20.18 36.39
C MET A 528 -25.75 -19.42 37.57
N ARG A 529 -26.96 -18.85 37.37
CA ARG A 529 -27.67 -18.11 38.41
C ARG A 529 -28.13 -18.98 39.59
N LYS A 530 -28.55 -20.23 39.34
CA LYS A 530 -28.98 -21.16 40.40
C LYS A 530 -27.84 -21.58 41.33
N ARG A 531 -26.58 -21.51 40.88
CA ARG A 531 -25.40 -21.91 41.65
C ARG A 531 -24.39 -20.75 41.75
N PRO A 532 -24.73 -19.65 42.46
CA PRO A 532 -23.95 -18.41 42.43
C PRO A 532 -22.51 -18.59 42.94
N LEU A 533 -22.31 -19.40 43.99
CA LEU A 533 -20.98 -19.68 44.53
C LEU A 533 -20.06 -20.33 43.48
N ARG A 534 -20.59 -21.28 42.70
CA ARG A 534 -19.82 -21.94 41.64
C ARG A 534 -19.48 -20.95 40.53
N THR A 535 -20.46 -20.20 40.06
CA THR A 535 -20.28 -19.21 39.01
C THR A 535 -19.23 -18.16 39.40
N ILE A 536 -19.23 -17.68 40.65
CA ILE A 536 -18.21 -16.76 41.17
C ILE A 536 -16.82 -17.43 41.21
N LEU A 537 -16.71 -18.64 41.76
CA LEU A 537 -15.44 -19.37 41.83
C LEU A 537 -14.87 -19.72 40.45
N THR A 538 -15.70 -19.86 39.42
CA THR A 538 -15.27 -20.04 38.03
C THR A 538 -14.88 -18.71 37.37
N PHE A 539 -15.53 -17.60 37.72
CA PHE A 539 -15.15 -16.27 37.22
C PHE A 539 -13.81 -15.78 37.78
N ILE A 540 -13.52 -16.01 39.06
CA ILE A 540 -12.29 -15.53 39.71
C ILE A 540 -11.01 -15.88 38.93
N PRO A 541 -10.72 -17.15 38.57
CA PRO A 541 -9.49 -17.49 37.85
C PRO A 541 -9.45 -16.88 36.44
N ILE A 542 -10.61 -16.79 35.75
CA ILE A 542 -10.69 -16.21 34.40
C ILE A 542 -10.45 -14.69 34.44
N VAL A 543 -11.10 -13.99 35.37
CA VAL A 543 -10.93 -12.54 35.59
C VAL A 543 -9.51 -12.23 36.03
N THR A 544 -8.94 -13.02 36.94
CA THR A 544 -7.54 -12.86 37.39
C THR A 544 -6.56 -13.07 36.25
N PHE A 545 -6.77 -14.10 35.44
CA PHE A 545 -5.94 -14.36 34.25
C PHE A 545 -6.02 -13.22 33.23
N ALA A 546 -7.24 -12.79 32.88
CA ALA A 546 -7.44 -11.66 31.98
C ALA A 546 -6.82 -10.37 32.52
N SER A 547 -6.96 -10.11 33.83
CA SER A 547 -6.34 -8.96 34.51
C SER A 547 -4.81 -9.00 34.48
N ALA A 548 -4.22 -10.16 34.79
CA ALA A 548 -2.78 -10.36 34.73
C ALA A 548 -2.26 -10.21 33.30
N LEU A 549 -2.97 -10.79 32.32
CA LEU A 549 -2.60 -10.72 30.92
C LEU A 549 -2.67 -9.28 30.39
N VAL A 550 -3.71 -8.51 30.73
CA VAL A 550 -3.81 -7.09 30.37
C VAL A 550 -2.73 -6.24 31.05
N SER A 551 -2.38 -6.54 32.31
CA SER A 551 -1.37 -5.78 33.06
C SER A 551 0.06 -6.09 32.62
N LEU A 552 0.35 -7.35 32.22
CA LEU A 552 1.69 -7.83 31.85
C LEU A 552 1.94 -7.84 30.34
N ALA A 553 0.91 -7.86 29.49
CA ALA A 553 1.04 -7.80 28.03
C ALA A 553 1.40 -6.39 27.56
N SER A 554 2.62 -5.95 27.86
CA SER A 554 3.19 -4.73 27.28
C SER A 554 3.80 -5.05 25.91
N ILE A 555 2.94 -5.27 24.92
CA ILE A 555 3.31 -5.22 23.49
C ILE A 555 3.14 -3.76 23.05
N SER A 556 4.13 -2.93 23.37
CA SER A 556 4.16 -1.57 22.82
C SER A 556 4.91 -1.58 21.48
N PRO A 557 4.26 -1.18 20.37
CA PRO A 557 5.00 -0.95 19.13
C PRO A 557 5.95 0.22 19.37
N TYR A 558 7.25 -0.06 19.45
CA TYR A 558 8.27 0.96 19.65
C TYR A 558 9.15 1.04 18.41
N THR A 559 9.45 2.26 18.00
CA THR A 559 10.34 2.46 16.87
C THR A 559 11.73 2.78 17.40
N ALA A 560 12.59 1.76 17.41
CA ALA A 560 13.96 1.86 17.90
C ALA A 560 14.92 2.14 16.74
N VAL A 561 15.96 2.92 17.03
CA VAL A 561 17.20 2.83 16.25
C VAL A 561 17.98 1.63 16.76
N VAL A 562 18.12 0.62 15.90
CA VAL A 562 18.87 -0.61 16.19
C VAL A 562 20.22 -0.51 15.50
N SER A 563 21.28 -0.85 16.23
CA SER A 563 22.62 -1.02 15.67
C SER A 563 22.82 -2.49 15.29
N ARG A 564 23.28 -2.76 14.07
CA ARG A 564 23.70 -4.08 13.62
C ARG A 564 25.10 -4.01 13.01
N PRO A 565 26.01 -4.94 13.32
CA PRO A 565 27.27 -5.03 12.59
C PRO A 565 26.99 -5.36 11.12
N VAL A 566 27.85 -4.88 10.22
CA VAL A 566 27.81 -5.19 8.77
C VAL A 566 29.06 -6.00 8.43
N PRO A 567 29.01 -7.34 8.54
CA PRO A 567 30.18 -8.19 8.30
C PRO A 567 30.73 -8.06 6.88
N GLU A 568 29.86 -7.83 5.90
CA GLU A 568 30.20 -7.76 4.47
C GLU A 568 31.10 -6.56 4.14
N ALA A 569 31.05 -5.50 4.95
CA ALA A 569 31.87 -4.30 4.75
C ALA A 569 33.34 -4.49 5.18
N GLY A 570 33.64 -5.50 6.00
CA GLY A 570 35.00 -5.75 6.49
C GLY A 570 35.57 -4.54 7.22
N MET A 571 36.78 -4.11 6.81
CA MET A 571 37.46 -2.95 7.40
C MET A 571 36.96 -1.65 6.74
N PRO A 572 36.49 -0.65 7.51
CA PRO A 572 36.02 0.60 6.93
C PRO A 572 37.14 1.35 6.18
N PRO A 573 36.83 2.09 5.09
CA PRO A 573 37.82 2.89 4.36
C PRO A 573 38.56 3.89 5.26
N TYR A 574 37.84 4.49 6.20
CA TYR A 574 38.35 5.41 7.20
C TYR A 574 37.39 5.48 8.40
N GLU A 575 37.82 6.08 9.51
CA GLU A 575 36.95 6.33 10.66
C GLU A 575 36.00 7.50 10.39
N GLY A 576 34.70 7.21 10.37
CA GLY A 576 33.70 8.16 9.92
C GLY A 576 32.31 7.56 9.90
N LEU A 577 31.39 8.30 9.30
CA LEU A 577 30.02 7.86 9.12
C LEU A 577 29.53 8.15 7.71
N MET A 578 28.68 7.27 7.19
CA MET A 578 28.11 7.38 5.86
C MET A 578 26.60 7.21 5.95
N ILE A 579 25.89 8.22 5.45
CA ILE A 579 24.45 8.16 5.21
C ILE A 579 24.30 7.68 3.78
N ALA A 580 23.77 6.48 3.64
CA ALA A 580 23.51 5.90 2.33
C ALA A 580 22.11 5.32 2.30
N VAL A 581 21.56 5.32 1.09
CA VAL A 581 20.30 4.65 0.84
C VAL A 581 20.57 3.38 0.04
N GLY A 582 19.73 2.35 0.21
CA GLY A 582 20.00 1.04 -0.35
C GLY A 582 20.25 1.10 -1.85
N LYS A 583 21.45 0.70 -2.29
CA LYS A 583 21.90 0.72 -3.72
C LYS A 583 20.98 -0.05 -4.68
N ILE A 584 20.19 -1.01 -4.16
CA ILE A 584 19.16 -1.78 -4.88
C ILE A 584 17.95 -0.91 -5.27
N LYS A 585 17.65 0.14 -4.50
CA LYS A 585 16.52 1.06 -4.71
C LYS A 585 16.98 2.48 -5.04
N LEU A 586 18.06 2.59 -5.82
CA LEU A 586 18.72 3.86 -6.14
C LEU A 586 17.70 4.93 -6.60
N PHE A 587 16.81 4.56 -7.53
CA PHE A 587 15.82 5.47 -8.11
C PHE A 587 14.61 5.77 -7.22
N ASP A 588 14.32 4.95 -6.21
CA ASP A 588 13.21 5.23 -5.27
C ASP A 588 13.64 6.20 -4.15
N GLN A 589 14.94 6.20 -3.82
CA GLN A 589 15.45 6.81 -2.60
C GLN A 589 16.72 7.65 -2.81
N PHE A 590 16.86 8.34 -3.95
CA PHE A 590 17.94 9.31 -4.14
C PHE A 590 18.06 10.30 -2.99
N LEU A 591 19.29 10.69 -2.69
CA LEU A 591 19.58 11.82 -1.82
C LEU A 591 19.63 13.11 -2.66
N ASP A 592 19.49 14.25 -1.99
CA ASP A 592 19.46 15.55 -2.64
C ASP A 592 20.21 16.56 -1.77
N TYR A 593 20.55 17.71 -2.35
CA TYR A 593 21.38 18.72 -1.70
C TYR A 593 20.83 19.26 -0.37
N PRO A 594 19.51 19.48 -0.18
CA PRO A 594 18.99 19.98 1.10
C PRO A 594 19.28 19.04 2.28
N LEU A 595 19.44 17.73 2.03
CA LEU A 595 19.88 16.79 3.06
C LEU A 595 21.30 17.10 3.55
N VAL A 596 22.21 17.46 2.65
CA VAL A 596 23.61 17.75 2.98
C VAL A 596 23.69 18.89 3.99
N ASP A 597 22.84 19.90 3.84
CA ASP A 597 22.81 21.05 4.74
C ASP A 597 22.28 20.65 6.13
N VAL A 598 21.23 19.83 6.21
CA VAL A 598 20.73 19.30 7.49
C VAL A 598 21.77 18.43 8.19
N VAL A 599 22.48 17.58 7.45
CA VAL A 599 23.55 16.74 8.00
C VAL A 599 24.69 17.61 8.52
N ARG A 600 25.07 18.67 7.78
CA ARG A 600 26.07 19.65 8.22
C ARG A 600 25.66 20.34 9.52
N THR A 601 24.38 20.70 9.67
CA THR A 601 23.85 21.29 10.90
C THR A 601 23.91 20.34 12.11
N ILE A 602 23.63 19.04 11.92
CA ILE A 602 23.62 18.06 13.02
C ILE A 602 25.04 17.66 13.43
N VAL A 603 25.95 17.52 12.46
CA VAL A 603 27.35 17.19 12.70
C VAL A 603 28.09 18.37 13.33
N GLY A 604 27.81 19.61 12.90
CA GLY A 604 28.48 20.81 13.38
C GLY A 604 30.00 20.69 13.29
N ASP A 605 30.72 21.12 14.32
CA ASP A 605 32.20 21.11 14.33
C ASP A 605 32.84 19.73 14.58
N THR A 606 32.04 18.70 14.84
CA THR A 606 32.52 17.37 15.24
C THR A 606 33.09 16.54 14.07
N GLY A 607 32.79 16.93 12.83
CA GLY A 607 33.20 16.25 11.61
C GLY A 607 33.02 17.12 10.37
N ILE A 608 33.59 16.68 9.25
CA ILE A 608 33.50 17.36 7.96
C ILE A 608 32.53 16.55 7.08
N VAL A 609 31.45 17.18 6.62
CA VAL A 609 30.45 16.56 5.76
C VAL A 609 30.95 16.55 4.31
N ALA A 610 31.15 15.35 3.77
CA ALA A 610 31.64 15.04 2.44
C ALA A 610 30.55 14.34 1.61
N PRO A 611 29.66 15.09 0.94
CA PRO A 611 28.71 14.50 -0.02
C PRO A 611 29.43 13.90 -1.22
N ARG A 612 28.97 12.73 -1.66
CA ARG A 612 29.47 12.05 -2.86
C ARG A 612 28.48 12.23 -4.00
N VAL A 613 28.99 12.63 -5.15
CA VAL A 613 28.18 12.93 -6.34
C VAL A 613 28.54 11.97 -7.45
N TRP A 614 27.56 11.32 -8.06
CA TRP A 614 27.76 10.57 -9.29
C TRP A 614 27.38 11.41 -10.48
N VAL A 615 28.27 11.48 -11.47
CA VAL A 615 28.03 12.13 -12.75
C VAL A 615 28.03 11.06 -13.81
N TYR A 616 26.94 10.99 -14.56
CA TYR A 616 26.85 10.11 -15.73
C TYR A 616 26.90 10.95 -16.99
N PRO A 617 27.56 10.46 -18.05
CA PRO A 617 27.48 11.12 -19.34
C PRO A 617 26.04 11.07 -19.85
N THR A 618 25.72 12.06 -20.71
CA THR A 618 24.53 12.05 -21.55
C THR A 618 24.40 10.71 -22.29
N VAL A 619 23.20 10.37 -22.76
CA VAL A 619 22.98 9.16 -23.57
C VAL A 619 22.73 9.55 -25.01
N VAL A 620 23.42 8.90 -25.93
CA VAL A 620 23.17 8.94 -27.37
C VAL A 620 22.83 7.52 -27.76
N ASN A 621 21.72 7.38 -28.47
CA ASN A 621 21.25 6.12 -29.03
C ASN A 621 22.39 5.45 -29.82
N VAL A 622 22.50 4.13 -29.74
CA VAL A 622 23.62 3.30 -30.24
C VAL A 622 24.92 3.43 -29.42
N LEU A 623 25.31 4.64 -28.99
CA LEU A 623 26.56 4.85 -28.22
C LEU A 623 26.42 4.53 -26.72
N GLY A 624 25.21 4.63 -26.17
CA GLY A 624 24.93 4.42 -24.74
C GLY A 624 25.47 5.54 -23.86
N ALA A 625 25.49 5.33 -22.54
CA ALA A 625 26.02 6.29 -21.57
C ALA A 625 27.57 6.22 -21.49
N VAL A 626 28.25 6.65 -22.54
CA VAL A 626 29.73 6.68 -22.64
C VAL A 626 30.18 8.03 -23.17
N ASP A 627 31.21 8.61 -22.57
CA ASP A 627 31.89 9.80 -23.08
C ASP A 627 33.40 9.53 -23.21
N TYR A 628 34.17 10.50 -23.69
CA TYR A 628 35.60 10.35 -23.90
C TYR A 628 36.40 11.43 -23.16
N ALA A 629 37.39 10.99 -22.39
CA ALA A 629 38.49 11.85 -21.99
C ALA A 629 39.41 12.03 -23.19
N VAL A 630 39.67 13.29 -23.59
CA VAL A 630 40.43 13.61 -24.79
C VAL A 630 41.74 14.30 -24.43
N SER A 631 42.85 13.76 -24.92
CA SER A 631 44.18 14.38 -24.94
C SER A 631 44.44 14.96 -26.34
N ARG A 632 45.57 15.66 -26.54
CA ARG A 632 45.92 16.24 -27.86
C ARG A 632 45.93 15.20 -28.99
N ASN A 633 46.32 13.96 -28.70
CA ASN A 633 46.58 12.92 -29.70
C ASN A 633 45.81 11.61 -29.48
N SER A 634 45.02 11.48 -28.41
CA SER A 634 44.35 10.21 -28.04
C SER A 634 43.06 10.48 -27.27
N SER A 635 42.14 9.51 -27.28
CA SER A 635 40.88 9.55 -26.54
C SER A 635 40.64 8.24 -25.80
N TYR A 636 40.06 8.32 -24.60
CA TYR A 636 39.78 7.15 -23.76
C TYR A 636 38.33 7.19 -23.27
N ALA A 637 37.62 6.06 -23.39
CA ALA A 637 36.20 5.98 -23.01
C ALA A 637 36.01 6.02 -21.48
N ILE A 638 35.08 6.84 -21.02
CA ILE A 638 34.66 7.00 -19.63
C ILE A 638 33.16 6.75 -19.51
N ARG A 639 32.73 6.07 -18.45
CA ARG A 639 31.31 5.73 -18.22
C ARG A 639 30.67 6.52 -17.09
N ALA A 640 31.48 7.07 -16.18
CA ALA A 640 31.00 7.91 -15.09
C ALA A 640 32.13 8.78 -14.52
N ALA A 641 31.76 9.81 -13.77
CA ALA A 641 32.68 10.51 -12.87
C ALA A 641 32.18 10.42 -11.43
N LEU A 642 33.15 10.37 -10.50
CA LEU A 642 32.92 10.40 -9.07
C LEU A 642 33.35 11.75 -8.51
N GLY A 643 32.40 12.49 -7.94
CA GLY A 643 32.62 13.75 -7.25
C GLY A 643 32.88 13.54 -5.77
N LEU A 644 34.04 13.99 -5.28
CA LEU A 644 34.43 13.87 -3.87
C LEU A 644 34.87 15.22 -3.30
N MET A 645 34.70 15.39 -1.98
CA MET A 645 35.33 16.48 -1.24
C MET A 645 36.83 16.19 -1.03
N PRO A 646 37.70 17.23 -1.01
CA PRO A 646 39.15 17.06 -0.82
C PRO A 646 39.52 16.20 0.39
N GLU A 647 38.85 16.42 1.51
CA GLU A 647 39.14 15.80 2.80
C GLU A 647 38.82 14.29 2.80
N GLU A 648 37.74 13.90 2.13
CA GLU A 648 37.42 12.48 1.95
C GLU A 648 38.32 11.83 0.90
N ALA A 649 38.59 12.53 -0.22
CA ALA A 649 39.46 12.03 -1.28
C ALA A 649 40.87 11.71 -0.74
N GLU A 650 41.42 12.55 0.14
CA GLU A 650 42.71 12.30 0.78
C GLU A 650 42.71 10.98 1.58
N LYS A 651 41.64 10.68 2.32
CA LYS A 651 41.51 9.45 3.11
C LYS A 651 41.28 8.22 2.24
N LEU A 652 40.45 8.33 1.21
CA LEU A 652 40.13 7.22 0.32
C LEU A 652 41.34 6.81 -0.55
N PHE A 653 42.06 7.79 -1.10
CA PHE A 653 43.15 7.53 -2.04
C PHE A 653 44.52 7.37 -1.38
N SER A 654 44.64 7.49 -0.05
CA SER A 654 45.92 7.39 0.66
C SER A 654 46.66 6.06 0.42
N ARG A 655 45.93 4.99 0.07
CA ARG A 655 46.49 3.65 -0.22
C ARG A 655 46.43 3.25 -1.70
N GLY A 656 45.77 4.03 -2.55
CA GLY A 656 45.52 3.71 -3.97
C GLY A 656 46.22 4.61 -4.97
N LEU A 657 46.81 5.72 -4.52
CA LEU A 657 47.48 6.68 -5.39
C LEU A 657 48.89 6.20 -5.75
N VAL A 658 49.20 6.12 -7.05
CA VAL A 658 50.50 5.68 -7.59
C VAL A 658 51.43 6.87 -7.80
N LYS A 659 50.90 7.99 -8.32
CA LYS A 659 51.66 9.23 -8.56
C LYS A 659 50.79 10.46 -8.26
N GLY A 660 51.42 11.53 -7.76
CA GLY A 660 50.78 12.83 -7.57
C GLY A 660 50.10 13.00 -6.21
N THR A 661 49.07 13.85 -6.16
CA THR A 661 48.28 14.14 -4.95
C THR A 661 46.80 14.27 -5.31
N VAL A 662 45.92 14.30 -4.31
CA VAL A 662 44.52 14.67 -4.51
C VAL A 662 44.37 16.19 -4.68
N PHE A 663 43.22 16.62 -5.18
CA PHE A 663 42.87 18.04 -5.28
C PHE A 663 42.71 18.68 -3.89
N LYS A 664 43.07 19.96 -3.76
CA LYS A 664 43.09 20.68 -2.46
C LYS A 664 41.86 21.54 -2.22
N ARG A 665 41.17 21.95 -3.29
CA ARG A 665 39.96 22.78 -3.22
C ARG A 665 38.80 22.08 -3.92
N PRO A 666 37.56 22.25 -3.42
CA PRO A 666 36.39 21.59 -3.98
C PRO A 666 35.97 22.14 -5.35
N ASP A 667 36.45 23.33 -5.73
CA ASP A 667 36.20 24.03 -7.00
C ASP A 667 37.36 23.95 -8.01
N GLN A 668 38.45 23.27 -7.66
CA GLN A 668 39.65 23.19 -8.48
C GLN A 668 39.37 22.43 -9.79
N ARG A 669 39.79 22.96 -10.95
CA ARG A 669 39.72 22.23 -12.22
C ARG A 669 40.80 21.15 -12.32
N ALA A 670 40.66 20.12 -11.49
CA ALA A 670 41.57 19.01 -11.35
C ALA A 670 40.85 17.68 -11.54
N VAL A 671 41.59 16.64 -11.94
CA VAL A 671 41.06 15.29 -12.14
C VAL A 671 42.06 14.24 -11.69
N LEU A 672 41.56 13.14 -11.13
CA LEU A 672 42.31 11.90 -10.89
C LEU A 672 41.88 10.86 -11.91
N ILE A 673 42.85 10.15 -12.47
CA ILE A 673 42.65 9.13 -13.50
C ILE A 673 43.37 7.83 -13.15
N SER A 674 42.92 6.71 -13.72
CA SER A 674 43.60 5.43 -13.52
C SER A 674 44.94 5.38 -14.26
N PHE A 675 45.85 4.52 -13.80
CA PHE A 675 47.12 4.27 -14.49
C PHE A 675 46.92 3.84 -15.95
N LYS A 676 45.92 3.00 -16.22
CA LYS A 676 45.58 2.52 -17.57
C LYS A 676 45.07 3.66 -18.46
N MET A 677 44.24 4.55 -17.91
CA MET A 677 43.75 5.73 -18.62
C MET A 677 44.88 6.71 -18.95
N ALA A 678 45.77 6.98 -17.98
CA ALA A 678 46.94 7.83 -18.19
C ALA A 678 47.88 7.28 -19.30
N ALA A 679 48.12 5.97 -19.28
CA ALA A 679 48.95 5.31 -20.29
C ALA A 679 48.33 5.36 -21.70
N ALA A 680 47.02 5.16 -21.82
CA ALA A 680 46.31 5.21 -23.10
C ALA A 680 46.20 6.63 -23.68
N LEU A 681 46.09 7.64 -22.82
CA LEU A 681 46.04 9.06 -23.22
C LEU A 681 47.42 9.68 -23.43
N GLY A 682 48.49 9.02 -22.96
CA GLY A 682 49.86 9.54 -23.01
C GLY A 682 50.06 10.79 -22.17
N VAL A 683 49.37 10.90 -21.03
CA VAL A 683 49.37 12.10 -20.16
C VAL A 683 49.99 11.80 -18.79
N GLY A 684 50.73 12.76 -18.25
CA GLY A 684 51.34 12.73 -16.92
C GLY A 684 50.69 13.70 -15.93
N LEU A 685 51.36 13.92 -14.80
CA LEU A 685 50.95 14.92 -13.81
C LEU A 685 51.18 16.34 -14.37
N GLY A 686 50.22 17.24 -14.18
CA GLY A 686 50.28 18.62 -14.67
C GLY A 686 49.81 18.80 -16.12
N ASP A 687 49.64 17.71 -16.86
CA ASP A 687 49.02 17.74 -18.19
C ASP A 687 47.51 17.97 -18.09
N TYR A 688 46.91 18.37 -19.22
CA TYR A 688 45.49 18.65 -19.31
C TYR A 688 44.77 17.61 -20.15
N ILE A 689 43.66 17.13 -19.64
CA ILE A 689 42.68 16.34 -20.40
C ILE A 689 41.39 17.14 -20.55
N GLU A 690 40.69 16.92 -21.65
CA GLU A 690 39.39 17.51 -21.91
C GLU A 690 38.29 16.48 -21.63
N ILE A 691 37.33 16.88 -20.79
CA ILE A 691 36.15 16.09 -20.43
C ILE A 691 34.95 17.04 -20.50
N TRP A 692 33.87 16.66 -21.17
CA TRP A 692 32.67 17.50 -21.37
C TRP A 692 32.95 18.89 -21.98
N GLY A 693 33.98 19.01 -22.83
CA GLY A 693 34.39 20.29 -23.43
C GLY A 693 35.14 21.23 -22.47
N GLU A 694 35.42 20.80 -21.23
CA GLU A 694 36.19 21.54 -20.25
C GLU A 694 37.58 20.92 -20.03
N ARG A 695 38.60 21.76 -19.78
CA ARG A 695 39.97 21.31 -19.51
C ARG A 695 40.19 21.10 -18.02
N PHE A 696 40.63 19.90 -17.66
CA PHE A 696 41.00 19.50 -16.30
C PHE A 696 42.49 19.17 -16.22
N MET A 697 43.15 19.63 -15.16
CA MET A 697 44.55 19.31 -14.89
C MET A 697 44.65 17.96 -14.17
N VAL A 698 45.49 17.06 -14.66
CA VAL A 698 45.75 15.76 -14.02
C VAL A 698 46.63 15.99 -12.80
N VAL A 699 46.08 15.79 -11.59
CA VAL A 699 46.79 16.02 -10.32
C VAL A 699 47.27 14.73 -9.64
N GLY A 700 46.69 13.60 -10.02
CA GLY A 700 47.02 12.30 -9.45
C GLY A 700 46.59 11.13 -10.33
N ILE A 701 47.33 10.04 -10.23
CA ILE A 701 47.12 8.79 -10.96
C ILE A 701 47.00 7.65 -9.95
N TYR A 702 45.92 6.88 -9.99
CA TYR A 702 45.63 5.78 -9.05
C TYR A 702 45.69 4.39 -9.72
N SER A 703 45.87 3.34 -8.90
CA SER A 703 45.77 1.93 -9.33
C SER A 703 44.33 1.44 -9.19
N SER A 704 43.78 0.92 -10.29
CA SER A 704 42.43 0.36 -10.32
C SER A 704 42.30 -0.90 -9.45
N GLU A 705 43.35 -1.69 -9.34
CA GLU A 705 43.41 -2.91 -8.53
C GLU A 705 43.37 -2.58 -7.03
N ALA A 706 44.20 -1.62 -6.59
CA ALA A 706 44.23 -1.17 -5.20
C ALA A 706 42.89 -0.57 -4.77
N MET A 707 42.29 0.25 -5.64
CA MET A 707 41.00 0.88 -5.36
C MET A 707 39.82 -0.10 -5.40
N SER A 708 39.89 -1.17 -6.20
CA SER A 708 38.83 -2.21 -6.24
C SER A 708 38.78 -3.09 -4.99
N ALA A 709 39.89 -3.17 -4.24
CA ALA A 709 39.96 -3.91 -2.98
C ALA A 709 39.30 -3.16 -1.81
N ILE A 710 39.14 -1.84 -1.92
CA ILE A 710 38.51 -1.01 -0.88
C ILE A 710 36.99 -1.11 -1.03
N LYS A 711 36.31 -1.62 0.00
CA LYS A 711 34.85 -1.63 0.09
C LYS A 711 34.36 -0.43 0.89
N ASP A 712 33.21 0.10 0.50
CA ASP A 712 32.57 1.23 1.17
C ASP A 712 31.92 0.80 2.50
N PHE A 713 31.41 1.75 3.28
CA PHE A 713 30.80 1.45 4.59
C PHE A 713 29.57 0.52 4.50
N ASP A 714 28.93 0.44 3.34
CA ASP A 714 27.78 -0.45 3.09
C ASP A 714 28.20 -1.84 2.55
N GLY A 715 29.49 -2.08 2.36
CA GLY A 715 30.07 -3.31 1.82
C GLY A 715 30.06 -3.42 0.29
N TYR A 716 29.56 -2.41 -0.42
CA TYR A 716 29.58 -2.37 -1.88
C TYR A 716 30.77 -1.57 -2.42
N ASP A 717 30.88 -1.53 -3.76
CA ASP A 717 31.92 -0.74 -4.44
C ASP A 717 31.68 0.76 -4.26
N LEU A 718 32.76 1.54 -4.25
CA LEU A 718 32.73 3.02 -4.17
C LEU A 718 32.37 3.66 -5.53
N THR A 719 32.57 2.94 -6.64
CA THR A 719 32.35 3.48 -7.98
C THR A 719 30.86 3.65 -8.28
N PRO A 720 30.50 4.60 -9.17
CA PRO A 720 29.13 4.74 -9.64
C PRO A 720 28.58 3.43 -10.19
N ILE A 721 27.29 3.15 -9.98
CA ILE A 721 26.64 1.94 -10.52
C ILE A 721 26.73 1.94 -12.05
N ASN A 722 26.95 0.76 -12.63
CA ASN A 722 26.98 0.63 -14.08
C ASN A 722 25.61 1.00 -14.69
N PRO A 723 25.55 1.93 -15.66
CA PRO A 723 24.30 2.35 -16.29
C PRO A 723 23.44 1.19 -16.81
N ILE A 724 24.05 0.06 -17.21
CA ILE A 724 23.34 -1.12 -17.74
C ILE A 724 22.27 -1.70 -16.80
N TYR A 725 22.36 -1.46 -15.49
CA TYR A 725 21.40 -1.96 -14.52
C TYR A 725 20.10 -1.16 -14.46
N TYR A 726 20.12 0.10 -14.90
CA TYR A 726 18.97 0.98 -14.77
C TYR A 726 18.67 1.68 -16.09
N SER A 727 17.45 1.48 -16.61
CA SER A 727 16.99 2.12 -17.85
C SER A 727 17.11 3.65 -17.82
N GLN A 728 16.92 4.27 -16.65
CA GLN A 728 17.08 5.70 -16.44
C GLN A 728 18.53 6.17 -16.66
N LEU A 729 19.52 5.37 -16.27
CA LEU A 729 20.94 5.69 -16.50
C LEU A 729 21.36 5.34 -17.93
N ASN A 730 20.95 4.16 -18.41
CA ASN A 730 21.34 3.65 -19.73
C ASN A 730 20.64 4.38 -20.90
N GLY A 731 19.50 5.04 -20.64
CA GLY A 731 18.65 5.68 -21.64
C GLY A 731 17.91 4.72 -22.59
N MET A 732 18.05 3.40 -22.40
CA MET A 732 17.33 2.36 -23.12
C MET A 732 16.76 1.33 -22.14
N PRO A 733 15.67 0.62 -22.47
CA PRO A 733 15.15 -0.46 -21.63
C PRO A 733 16.23 -1.51 -21.36
N THR A 734 16.49 -1.78 -20.08
CA THR A 734 17.52 -2.73 -19.64
C THR A 734 16.88 -4.00 -19.10
N MET A 735 17.27 -5.18 -19.61
CA MET A 735 16.83 -6.47 -19.05
C MET A 735 17.61 -6.87 -17.78
N ALA A 736 18.77 -6.25 -17.53
CA ALA A 736 19.66 -6.60 -16.42
C ALA A 736 19.05 -6.34 -15.02
N SER A 737 18.11 -5.41 -14.89
CA SER A 737 17.39 -5.14 -13.64
C SER A 737 16.49 -6.29 -13.19
N GLN A 738 16.18 -7.24 -14.08
CA GLN A 738 15.35 -8.41 -13.78
C GLN A 738 16.17 -9.66 -13.38
N THR A 739 17.48 -9.67 -13.67
CA THR A 739 18.32 -10.88 -13.53
C THR A 739 19.33 -10.79 -12.38
N PHE A 740 19.78 -9.59 -11.99
CA PHE A 740 20.75 -9.41 -10.90
C PHE A 740 20.09 -8.77 -9.68
N GLU A 741 20.14 -9.45 -8.52
CA GLU A 741 19.62 -8.92 -7.25
C GLU A 741 20.44 -7.71 -6.72
N ILE A 742 21.70 -7.56 -7.14
CA ILE A 742 22.62 -6.54 -6.65
C ILE A 742 23.34 -5.83 -7.82
N PRO A 743 23.15 -4.51 -8.02
CA PRO A 743 23.85 -3.76 -9.05
C PRO A 743 25.33 -3.56 -8.69
N ARG A 744 26.23 -3.81 -9.64
CA ARG A 744 27.67 -3.58 -9.49
C ARG A 744 28.10 -2.20 -9.97
N GLY A 745 29.18 -1.69 -9.39
CA GLY A 745 29.84 -0.46 -9.83
C GLY A 745 30.51 -0.63 -11.19
N VAL A 746 30.76 0.50 -11.86
CA VAL A 746 31.66 0.60 -13.01
C VAL A 746 33.10 0.30 -12.55
N THR A 747 33.94 -0.21 -13.45
CA THR A 747 35.36 -0.43 -13.12
C THR A 747 36.10 0.89 -12.91
N TRP A 748 37.09 0.90 -12.01
CA TRP A 748 37.90 2.09 -11.73
C TRP A 748 38.68 2.63 -12.95
N ASP A 749 38.85 1.82 -14.00
CA ASP A 749 39.45 2.24 -15.28
C ASP A 749 38.53 3.12 -16.12
N GLU A 750 37.22 2.99 -15.98
CA GLU A 750 36.21 3.72 -16.77
C GLU A 750 35.64 4.91 -15.98
N VAL A 751 36.20 5.23 -14.81
CA VAL A 751 35.77 6.30 -13.91
C VAL A 751 36.84 7.39 -13.83
N VAL A 752 36.42 8.65 -13.82
CA VAL A 752 37.28 9.80 -13.48
C VAL A 752 36.85 10.40 -12.16
N VAL A 753 37.78 10.87 -11.33
CA VAL A 753 37.43 11.50 -10.05
C VAL A 753 37.67 12.99 -10.15
N ILE A 754 36.64 13.76 -9.82
CA ILE A 754 36.65 15.23 -9.90
C ILE A 754 36.22 15.85 -8.56
N PRO A 755 36.56 17.12 -8.31
CA PRO A 755 36.13 17.83 -7.12
C PRO A 755 34.61 18.00 -7.03
N TYR A 756 34.09 17.96 -5.80
CA TYR A 756 32.67 18.01 -5.49
C TYR A 756 31.91 19.18 -6.14
N GLU A 757 32.41 20.42 -6.11
CA GLU A 757 31.67 21.57 -6.66
C GLU A 757 31.56 21.52 -8.19
N LEU A 758 32.49 20.84 -8.87
CA LEU A 758 32.42 20.61 -10.30
C LEU A 758 31.44 19.47 -10.62
N ALA A 759 31.47 18.39 -9.84
CA ALA A 759 30.53 17.28 -9.98
C ALA A 759 29.09 17.69 -9.68
N LYS A 760 28.89 18.54 -8.67
CA LYS A 760 27.58 19.03 -8.20
C LYS A 760 26.75 19.68 -9.31
N ARG A 761 27.40 20.29 -10.30
CA ARG A 761 26.72 20.95 -11.42
C ARG A 761 26.12 19.98 -12.44
N ARG A 762 26.57 18.73 -12.45
CA ARG A 762 26.25 17.73 -13.50
C ARG A 762 25.80 16.38 -12.95
N GLY A 763 25.77 16.22 -11.64
CA GLY A 763 25.52 14.93 -11.00
C GLY A 763 24.46 14.97 -9.93
N VAL A 764 24.27 13.83 -9.27
CA VAL A 764 23.29 13.64 -8.19
C VAL A 764 24.00 13.11 -6.96
N VAL A 765 23.56 13.55 -5.78
CA VAL A 765 24.07 13.08 -4.49
C VAL A 765 23.61 11.64 -4.26
N THR A 766 24.55 10.74 -3.98
CA THR A 766 24.25 9.31 -3.81
C THR A 766 24.45 8.83 -2.39
N SER A 767 25.49 9.33 -1.73
CA SER A 767 25.70 9.16 -0.30
C SER A 767 26.30 10.43 0.31
N VAL A 768 26.09 10.60 1.60
CA VAL A 768 26.69 11.69 2.37
C VAL A 768 27.62 11.07 3.40
N ALA A 769 28.92 11.16 3.13
CA ALA A 769 29.92 10.71 4.07
C ALA A 769 30.32 11.84 5.01
N VAL A 770 30.87 11.48 6.16
CA VAL A 770 31.32 12.43 7.18
C VAL A 770 32.62 11.91 7.75
N VAL A 771 33.67 12.71 7.55
CA VAL A 771 34.98 12.46 8.14
C VAL A 771 34.96 13.01 9.56
N MET A 772 34.98 12.11 10.54
CA MET A 772 34.85 12.49 11.95
C MET A 772 36.17 13.05 12.48
N ARG A 773 36.12 14.23 13.14
CA ARG A 773 37.25 14.74 13.93
C ARG A 773 37.25 14.15 15.34
N ARG A 774 36.06 13.93 15.90
CA ARG A 774 35.84 13.35 17.24
C ARG A 774 35.11 12.00 17.15
N GLY A 775 35.83 10.91 16.96
CA GLY A 775 35.27 9.55 16.78
C GLY A 775 34.46 9.00 17.97
N GLU A 776 34.57 9.60 19.16
CA GLU A 776 33.76 9.24 20.34
C GLU A 776 32.28 9.61 20.18
N LEU A 777 31.98 10.69 19.46
CA LEU A 777 30.62 11.21 19.28
C LEU A 777 29.89 10.59 18.08
N ALA A 778 30.57 9.74 17.29
CA ALA A 778 30.04 9.17 16.06
C ALA A 778 28.74 8.38 16.29
N ASP A 779 28.64 7.62 17.38
CA ASP A 779 27.47 6.79 17.69
C ASP A 779 26.25 7.62 18.10
N ASP A 780 26.43 8.74 18.81
CA ASP A 780 25.32 9.64 19.19
C ASP A 780 24.77 10.36 17.96
N ILE A 781 25.67 10.88 17.11
CA ILE A 781 25.31 11.55 15.86
C ILE A 781 24.61 10.57 14.92
N ALA A 782 25.11 9.34 14.79
CA ALA A 782 24.49 8.31 13.97
C ALA A 782 23.09 7.96 14.46
N LYS A 783 22.87 7.86 15.78
CA LYS A 783 21.54 7.63 16.36
C LYS A 783 20.60 8.81 16.07
N ARG A 784 21.04 10.05 16.26
CA ARG A 784 20.25 11.26 15.96
C ARG A 784 19.84 11.31 14.50
N LEU A 785 20.78 11.05 13.59
CA LEU A 785 20.53 10.99 12.15
C LEU A 785 19.59 9.83 11.78
N ALA A 786 19.73 8.65 12.40
CA ALA A 786 18.85 7.52 12.15
C ALA A 786 17.40 7.73 12.66
N TYR A 787 17.22 8.49 13.75
CA TYR A 787 15.89 8.94 14.19
C TYR A 787 15.28 10.00 13.27
N LEU A 788 16.11 10.80 12.60
CA LEU A 788 15.66 11.86 11.71
C LEU A 788 15.36 11.34 10.30
N LEU A 789 16.24 10.51 9.73
CA LEU A 789 16.23 10.12 8.34
C LEU A 789 15.55 8.76 8.12
N ASN A 790 14.97 8.57 6.93
CA ASN A 790 14.58 7.25 6.42
C ASN A 790 15.71 6.64 5.58
N ALA A 791 16.93 6.65 6.13
CA ALA A 791 18.16 6.13 5.53
C ALA A 791 18.95 5.34 6.59
N ILE A 792 19.86 4.48 6.14
CA ILE A 792 20.77 3.75 7.03
C ILE A 792 22.01 4.61 7.24
N VAL A 793 22.42 4.75 8.50
CA VAL A 793 23.66 5.47 8.85
C VAL A 793 24.70 4.44 9.26
N TYR A 794 25.72 4.28 8.43
CA TYR A 794 26.84 3.38 8.68
C TYR A 794 27.93 4.12 9.45
N VAL A 795 28.49 3.51 10.48
CA VAL A 795 29.59 4.05 11.30
C VAL A 795 30.77 3.11 11.21
N GLY A 796 31.90 3.60 10.73
CA GLY A 796 33.18 2.88 10.76
C GLY A 796 34.00 3.29 11.97
N LYS A 797 34.21 2.37 12.92
CA LYS A 797 35.00 2.61 14.14
C LYS A 797 35.68 1.33 14.60
N GLY A 798 36.96 1.43 14.99
CA GLY A 798 37.70 0.28 15.54
C GLY A 798 37.81 -0.91 14.58
N GLY A 799 37.94 -0.64 13.27
CA GLY A 799 38.07 -1.67 12.24
C GLY A 799 36.79 -2.44 11.91
N ARG A 800 35.62 -2.00 12.40
CA ARG A 800 34.31 -2.60 12.10
C ARG A 800 33.32 -1.54 11.63
N VAL A 801 32.31 -1.98 10.87
CA VAL A 801 31.19 -1.15 10.44
C VAL A 801 29.93 -1.56 11.21
N ILE A 802 29.25 -0.56 11.78
CA ILE A 802 27.97 -0.70 12.46
C ILE A 802 26.92 0.12 11.71
N ALA A 803 25.84 -0.52 11.27
CA ALA A 803 24.70 0.14 10.67
C ALA A 803 23.67 0.53 11.73
N TYR A 804 23.30 1.80 11.76
CA TYR A 804 22.19 2.35 12.53
C TYR A 804 21.02 2.56 11.60
N GLY A 805 19.94 1.82 11.85
CA GLY A 805 18.71 1.91 11.09
C GLY A 805 17.52 1.93 12.02
N ARG A 806 16.45 2.58 11.56
CA ARG A 806 15.19 2.57 12.28
C ARG A 806 14.39 1.32 11.92
N PHE A 807 14.04 0.54 12.92
CA PHE A 807 13.19 -0.63 12.74
C PHE A 807 11.93 -0.52 13.60
N PRO A 808 10.73 -0.69 13.02
CA PRO A 808 9.54 -0.95 13.82
C PRO A 808 9.76 -2.28 14.53
N THR A 809 9.99 -2.23 15.84
CA THR A 809 10.20 -3.41 16.64
C THR A 809 9.07 -3.51 17.65
N GLN A 810 8.58 -4.73 17.87
CA GLN A 810 7.67 -4.98 18.97
C GLN A 810 8.54 -5.43 20.13
N ALA A 811 8.69 -4.58 21.15
CA ALA A 811 9.23 -5.06 22.41
C ALA A 811 8.15 -5.96 23.03
N VAL A 812 8.23 -7.27 22.78
CA VAL A 812 7.34 -8.25 23.42
C VAL A 812 7.99 -8.63 24.75
N ILE A 813 7.87 -7.76 25.74
CA ILE A 813 8.36 -8.05 27.09
C ILE A 813 7.32 -8.95 27.77
N GLY A 814 7.78 -10.11 28.29
CA GLY A 814 6.94 -10.98 29.11
C GLY A 814 6.24 -12.14 28.40
N TRP A 815 6.52 -12.41 27.11
CA TRP A 815 5.92 -13.52 26.36
C TRP A 815 6.12 -14.89 27.02
N ASP A 816 7.31 -15.12 27.56
CA ASP A 816 7.66 -16.35 28.26
C ASP A 816 6.76 -16.57 29.50
N MET A 817 6.45 -15.49 30.22
CA MET A 817 5.53 -15.53 31.37
C MET A 817 4.07 -15.70 30.93
N MET A 818 3.66 -15.15 29.79
CA MET A 818 2.30 -15.28 29.26
C MET A 818 1.94 -16.73 28.94
N THR A 819 2.88 -17.49 28.37
CA THR A 819 2.67 -18.92 28.03
C THR A 819 2.44 -19.78 29.28
N VAL A 820 3.17 -19.50 30.36
CA VAL A 820 3.01 -20.18 31.65
C VAL A 820 1.65 -19.86 32.27
N LEU A 821 1.26 -18.58 32.33
CA LEU A 821 -0.03 -18.14 32.88
C LEU A 821 -1.23 -18.71 32.10
N PHE A 822 -1.11 -18.76 30.76
CA PHE A 822 -2.11 -19.36 29.88
C PHE A 822 -2.33 -20.85 30.20
N SER A 823 -1.23 -21.59 30.38
CA SER A 823 -1.27 -23.02 30.66
C SER A 823 -1.92 -23.31 32.02
N ILE A 824 -1.51 -22.58 33.07
CA ILE A 824 -2.06 -22.72 34.42
C ILE A 824 -3.56 -22.39 34.43
N THR A 825 -3.96 -21.32 33.76
CA THR A 825 -5.37 -20.90 33.74
C THR A 825 -6.24 -21.90 32.98
N THR A 826 -5.80 -22.36 31.81
CA THR A 826 -6.55 -23.36 31.03
C THR A 826 -6.75 -24.64 31.85
N LEU A 827 -5.69 -25.12 32.51
CA LEU A 827 -5.78 -26.30 33.40
C LEU A 827 -6.71 -26.06 34.59
N SER A 828 -6.63 -24.89 35.23
CA SER A 828 -7.51 -24.52 36.34
C SER A 828 -8.99 -24.51 35.94
N ILE A 829 -9.30 -23.97 34.76
CA ILE A 829 -10.66 -23.94 34.21
C ILE A 829 -11.14 -25.37 33.92
N VAL A 830 -10.30 -26.22 33.30
CA VAL A 830 -10.64 -27.63 33.03
C VAL A 830 -10.96 -28.38 34.33
N VAL A 831 -10.16 -28.19 35.39
CA VAL A 831 -10.39 -28.84 36.70
C VAL A 831 -11.71 -28.38 37.33
N SER A 832 -11.95 -27.06 37.35
CA SER A 832 -13.24 -26.50 37.82
C SER A 832 -14.42 -27.10 37.05
N MET A 833 -14.23 -27.32 35.74
CA MET A 833 -15.27 -27.84 34.89
C MET A 833 -15.59 -29.31 35.04
N LEU A 834 -14.58 -30.15 35.21
CA LEU A 834 -14.79 -31.57 35.48
C LEU A 834 -15.60 -31.77 36.76
N GLY A 835 -15.36 -30.92 37.78
CA GLY A 835 -16.20 -30.86 38.99
C GLY A 835 -17.66 -30.48 38.68
N SER A 836 -17.88 -29.52 37.78
CA SER A 836 -19.24 -29.07 37.40
C SER A 836 -20.03 -30.10 36.60
N VAL A 837 -19.39 -30.83 35.68
CA VAL A 837 -20.05 -31.85 34.86
C VAL A 837 -20.44 -33.04 35.74
N LYS A 838 -19.53 -33.46 36.65
CA LYS A 838 -19.79 -34.57 37.58
C LYS A 838 -20.96 -34.29 38.53
N GLU A 839 -21.07 -33.06 39.03
CA GLU A 839 -22.20 -32.66 39.88
C GLU A 839 -23.54 -32.48 39.15
N ARG A 840 -23.51 -32.44 37.81
CA ARG A 840 -24.69 -32.24 36.96
C ARG A 840 -25.05 -33.48 36.15
N GLU A 841 -24.37 -34.60 36.39
CA GLU A 841 -24.57 -35.86 35.67
C GLU A 841 -26.02 -36.37 35.79
N SER A 842 -26.62 -36.28 36.98
CA SER A 842 -28.02 -36.67 37.22
C SER A 842 -29.03 -35.75 36.52
N GLU A 843 -28.77 -34.45 36.47
CA GLU A 843 -29.61 -33.48 35.77
C GLU A 843 -29.53 -33.66 34.25
N ILE A 844 -28.34 -33.90 33.70
CA ILE A 844 -28.10 -34.18 32.27
C ILE A 844 -28.80 -35.48 31.85
N SER A 845 -28.78 -36.50 32.70
CA SER A 845 -29.51 -37.77 32.49
C SER A 845 -31.04 -37.55 32.45
N THR A 846 -31.55 -36.67 33.31
CA THR A 846 -32.97 -36.27 33.28
C THR A 846 -33.33 -35.58 31.97
N PHE A 847 -32.49 -34.67 31.48
CA PHE A 847 -32.71 -34.03 30.19
C PHE A 847 -32.59 -34.98 29.00
N SER A 848 -31.67 -35.95 29.05
CA SER A 848 -31.61 -37.02 28.05
C SER A 848 -32.93 -37.80 27.98
N SER A 849 -33.51 -38.09 29.15
CA SER A 849 -34.81 -38.76 29.26
C SER A 849 -35.97 -37.92 28.70
N LEU A 850 -35.83 -36.58 28.72
CA LEU A 850 -36.77 -35.63 28.11
C LEU A 850 -36.49 -35.36 26.61
N GLY A 851 -35.50 -36.04 26.01
CA GLY A 851 -35.18 -35.93 24.59
C GLY A 851 -34.06 -34.94 24.24
N LEU A 852 -33.24 -34.50 25.20
CA LEU A 852 -32.07 -33.68 24.91
C LEU A 852 -31.06 -34.48 24.07
N SER A 853 -30.74 -33.94 22.90
CA SER A 853 -29.72 -34.57 22.04
C SER A 853 -28.30 -34.45 22.64
N PRO A 854 -27.38 -35.37 22.31
CA PRO A 854 -26.00 -35.33 22.80
C PRO A 854 -25.27 -34.03 22.43
N THR A 855 -25.50 -33.54 21.20
CA THR A 855 -25.01 -32.25 20.72
C THR A 855 -25.64 -31.08 21.48
N GLY A 856 -26.90 -31.21 21.89
CA GLY A 856 -27.58 -30.22 22.74
C GLY A 856 -26.93 -30.10 24.11
N ALA A 857 -26.61 -31.22 24.76
CA ALA A 857 -25.89 -31.23 26.04
C ALA A 857 -24.48 -30.64 25.93
N MET A 858 -23.75 -30.98 24.85
CA MET A 858 -22.45 -30.35 24.55
C MET A 858 -22.58 -28.83 24.38
N LEU A 859 -23.60 -28.36 23.64
CA LEU A 859 -23.81 -26.93 23.39
C LEU A 859 -24.19 -26.16 24.67
N MET A 860 -24.89 -26.77 25.62
CA MET A 860 -25.18 -26.14 26.91
C MET A 860 -23.91 -25.71 27.63
N PHE A 861 -22.92 -26.60 27.72
CA PHE A 861 -21.65 -26.34 28.37
C PHE A 861 -20.78 -25.36 27.56
N ILE A 862 -20.70 -25.50 26.24
CA ILE A 862 -19.96 -24.54 25.39
C ILE A 862 -20.54 -23.12 25.55
N THR A 863 -21.87 -22.99 25.59
CA THR A 863 -22.54 -21.69 25.78
C THR A 863 -22.20 -21.10 27.15
N GLU A 864 -22.23 -21.90 28.22
CA GLU A 864 -21.84 -21.46 29.56
C GLU A 864 -20.42 -20.88 29.60
N PHE A 865 -19.48 -21.50 28.88
CA PHE A 865 -18.07 -21.10 28.82
C PHE A 865 -17.78 -19.94 27.87
N ALA A 866 -18.60 -19.77 26.85
CA ALA A 866 -18.63 -18.55 26.07
C ALA A 866 -19.03 -17.36 26.96
N VAL A 867 -20.04 -17.53 27.83
CA VAL A 867 -20.44 -16.49 28.79
C VAL A 867 -19.31 -16.20 29.79
N TYR A 868 -18.73 -17.23 30.42
CA TYR A 868 -17.60 -17.04 31.34
C TYR A 868 -16.40 -16.36 30.67
N GLY A 869 -16.07 -16.74 29.43
CA GLY A 869 -14.96 -16.18 28.67
C GLY A 869 -15.16 -14.71 28.31
N VAL A 870 -16.33 -14.34 27.78
CA VAL A 870 -16.61 -12.96 27.36
C VAL A 870 -16.75 -12.01 28.55
N VAL A 871 -17.52 -12.41 29.57
CA VAL A 871 -17.69 -11.60 30.79
C VAL A 871 -16.38 -11.55 31.58
N GLY A 872 -15.67 -12.67 31.70
CA GLY A 872 -14.38 -12.75 32.39
C GLY A 872 -13.28 -11.94 31.71
N ALA A 873 -13.19 -11.95 30.38
CA ALA A 873 -12.26 -11.10 29.63
C ALA A 873 -12.55 -9.61 29.84
N THR A 874 -13.82 -9.22 29.82
CA THR A 874 -14.23 -7.81 29.99
C THR A 874 -13.95 -7.31 31.42
N LEU A 875 -14.41 -8.05 32.44
CA LEU A 875 -14.19 -7.70 33.85
C LEU A 875 -12.70 -7.76 34.21
N GLY A 876 -11.97 -8.75 33.70
CA GLY A 876 -10.52 -8.85 33.91
C GLY A 876 -9.78 -7.68 33.28
N SER A 877 -10.18 -7.22 32.10
CA SER A 877 -9.57 -6.03 31.48
C SER A 877 -9.78 -4.77 32.32
N PHE A 878 -10.99 -4.57 32.87
CA PHE A 878 -11.26 -3.47 33.79
C PHE A 878 -10.43 -3.56 35.07
N LEU A 879 -10.33 -4.76 35.65
CA LEU A 879 -9.52 -4.99 36.84
C LEU A 879 -8.03 -4.74 36.55
N GLY A 880 -7.54 -5.18 35.39
CA GLY A 880 -6.14 -5.02 34.98
C GLY A 880 -5.76 -3.55 34.79
N TRP A 881 -6.56 -2.78 34.04
CA TRP A 881 -6.35 -1.34 33.89
C TRP A 881 -6.54 -0.58 35.20
N GLY A 882 -7.57 -0.93 35.98
CA GLY A 882 -7.84 -0.33 37.28
C GLY A 882 -6.67 -0.53 38.26
N THR A 883 -6.13 -1.74 38.32
CA THR A 883 -4.97 -2.08 39.16
C THR A 883 -3.72 -1.37 38.67
N SER A 884 -3.49 -1.35 37.36
CA SER A 884 -2.38 -0.60 36.74
C SER A 884 -2.41 0.88 37.11
N LYS A 885 -3.57 1.52 37.00
CA LYS A 885 -3.79 2.92 37.37
C LYS A 885 -3.56 3.16 38.87
N ALA A 886 -4.04 2.27 39.73
CA ALA A 886 -3.83 2.34 41.18
C ALA A 886 -2.34 2.20 41.57
N LEU A 887 -1.62 1.24 40.99
CA LEU A 887 -0.19 1.02 41.25
C LEU A 887 0.67 2.23 40.85
N ARG A 888 0.29 2.93 39.77
CA ARG A 888 0.95 4.17 39.38
C ARG A 888 0.61 5.32 40.33
N ALA A 889 -0.64 5.47 40.73
CA ALA A 889 -1.06 6.51 41.68
C ALA A 889 -0.33 6.37 43.03
N LEU A 890 0.00 5.14 43.43
CA LEU A 890 0.77 4.81 44.63
C LEU A 890 2.29 4.99 44.47
N GLY A 891 2.79 5.37 43.29
CA GLY A 891 4.22 5.60 43.03
C GLY A 891 5.08 4.34 42.99
N VAL A 892 4.48 3.14 42.96
CA VAL A 892 5.20 1.85 42.93
C VAL A 892 5.87 1.60 41.58
N LEU A 893 5.32 2.16 40.50
CA LEU A 893 5.83 1.99 39.14
C LEU A 893 6.68 3.18 38.68
N PRO A 894 7.81 2.95 37.97
CA PRO A 894 8.65 4.03 37.48
C PRO A 894 7.92 4.96 36.50
N PRO A 895 8.26 6.28 36.44
CA PRO A 895 7.62 7.24 35.55
C PRO A 895 7.76 6.93 34.04
N TYR A 896 8.74 6.11 33.68
CA TYR A 896 9.01 5.64 32.31
C TYR A 896 8.27 4.33 31.97
N PHE A 897 7.56 3.71 32.92
CA PHE A 897 6.74 2.53 32.64
C PHE A 897 5.49 2.95 31.85
N VAL A 898 5.46 2.60 30.56
CA VAL A 898 4.34 2.91 29.66
C VAL A 898 3.34 1.76 29.69
N PHE A 899 2.10 2.05 30.08
CA PHE A 899 1.01 1.09 29.99
C PHE A 899 0.59 0.90 28.54
N ASN A 900 0.38 -0.35 28.17
CA ASN A 900 -0.03 -0.69 26.83
C ASN A 900 -1.55 -0.59 26.68
N TYR A 901 -2.00 0.45 25.97
CA TYR A 901 -3.40 0.58 25.52
C TYR A 901 -3.56 0.21 24.03
N SER A 902 -2.56 -0.45 23.43
CA SER A 902 -2.57 -0.78 22.00
C SER A 902 -3.68 -1.76 21.65
N SER A 903 -4.42 -1.43 20.58
CA SER A 903 -5.58 -2.18 20.09
C SER A 903 -5.29 -3.64 19.79
N MET A 904 -4.19 -3.94 19.10
CA MET A 904 -3.95 -5.32 18.65
C MET A 904 -3.59 -6.25 19.81
N ALA A 905 -2.82 -5.75 20.78
CA ALA A 905 -2.45 -6.52 21.97
C ALA A 905 -3.69 -6.85 22.80
N ILE A 906 -4.56 -5.87 23.06
CA ILE A 906 -5.79 -6.06 23.84
C ILE A 906 -6.74 -7.04 23.14
N VAL A 907 -6.92 -6.91 21.82
CA VAL A 907 -7.78 -7.82 21.05
C VAL A 907 -7.26 -9.26 21.10
N ILE A 908 -5.94 -9.45 20.94
CA ILE A 908 -5.31 -10.76 21.08
C ILE A 908 -5.53 -11.30 22.49
N VAL A 909 -5.34 -10.49 23.53
CA VAL A 909 -5.56 -10.88 24.93
C VAL A 909 -7.00 -11.32 25.17
N MET A 910 -8.00 -10.54 24.73
CA MET A 910 -9.42 -10.89 24.90
C MET A 910 -9.78 -12.16 24.12
N LEU A 911 -9.30 -12.29 22.88
CA LEU A 911 -9.56 -13.45 22.04
C LEU A 911 -8.87 -14.71 22.61
N VAL A 912 -7.65 -14.59 23.14
CA VAL A 912 -6.95 -15.66 23.84
C VAL A 912 -7.74 -16.09 25.07
N VAL A 913 -8.25 -15.17 25.89
CA VAL A 913 -9.05 -15.52 27.08
C VAL A 913 -10.33 -16.27 26.68
N VAL A 914 -11.04 -15.79 25.65
CA VAL A 914 -12.26 -16.47 25.15
C VAL A 914 -11.93 -17.83 24.54
N LEU A 915 -10.90 -17.94 23.70
CA LEU A 915 -10.49 -19.22 23.14
C LEU A 915 -10.00 -20.19 24.21
N SER A 916 -9.34 -19.71 25.26
CA SER A 916 -8.91 -20.52 26.40
C SER A 916 -10.11 -21.09 27.14
N SER A 917 -11.13 -20.27 27.40
CA SER A 917 -12.35 -20.75 28.08
C SER A 917 -13.10 -21.78 27.23
N LEU A 918 -13.16 -21.58 25.91
CA LEU A 918 -13.77 -22.54 24.99
C LEU A 918 -12.96 -23.83 24.86
N ALA A 919 -11.62 -23.75 24.79
CA ALA A 919 -10.74 -24.91 24.76
C ALA A 919 -10.85 -25.73 26.05
N ALA A 920 -10.90 -25.06 27.21
CA ALA A 920 -11.12 -25.70 28.49
C ALA A 920 -12.49 -26.38 28.59
N ALA A 921 -13.51 -25.87 27.89
CA ALA A 921 -14.83 -26.48 27.81
C ALA A 921 -14.89 -27.72 26.90
N ALA A 922 -13.94 -27.91 25.98
CA ALA A 922 -14.00 -28.96 24.96
C ALA A 922 -14.05 -30.38 25.58
N TYR A 923 -13.12 -30.68 26.48
CA TYR A 923 -13.05 -32.00 27.11
C TYR A 923 -14.24 -32.32 28.04
N PRO A 924 -14.64 -31.43 28.97
CA PRO A 924 -15.83 -31.63 29.79
C PRO A 924 -17.13 -31.74 28.98
N SER A 925 -17.29 -30.92 27.91
CA SER A 925 -18.48 -30.98 27.05
C SER A 925 -18.56 -32.30 26.27
N TYR A 926 -17.40 -32.87 25.90
CA TYR A 926 -17.33 -34.20 25.29
C TYR A 926 -17.75 -35.31 26.26
N ILE A 927 -17.39 -35.21 27.55
CA ILE A 927 -17.86 -36.15 28.58
C ILE A 927 -19.37 -36.01 28.79
N ALA A 928 -19.89 -34.79 28.87
CA ALA A 928 -21.33 -34.52 28.99
C ALA A 928 -22.13 -35.12 27.84
N MET A 929 -21.62 -35.01 26.60
CA MET A 929 -22.22 -35.66 25.43
C MET A 929 -22.32 -37.18 25.59
N LYS A 930 -21.28 -37.83 26.12
CA LYS A 930 -21.25 -39.29 26.33
C LYS A 930 -22.26 -39.77 27.36
N ILE A 931 -22.49 -38.99 28.41
CA ILE A 931 -23.47 -39.29 29.48
C ILE A 931 -24.91 -39.35 28.90
N VAL A 932 -25.22 -38.51 27.90
CA VAL A 932 -26.55 -38.45 27.27
C VAL A 932 -26.82 -39.62 26.32
N THR A 933 -25.79 -40.31 25.83
CA THR A 933 -25.93 -41.48 24.93
C THR A 933 -25.67 -42.81 25.64
N PRO A 934 -26.67 -43.45 26.27
CA PRO A 934 -26.57 -44.85 26.65
C PRO A 934 -26.94 -45.74 25.45
N SER A 935 -26.23 -45.65 24.33
CA SER A 935 -26.48 -46.57 23.19
C SER A 935 -25.38 -46.54 22.12
N LEU A 936 -24.11 -46.76 22.47
CA LEU A 936 -23.10 -47.08 21.45
C LEU A 936 -23.34 -48.47 20.81
N GLU A 937 -24.27 -49.29 21.33
CA GLU A 937 -24.39 -50.71 20.95
C GLU A 937 -25.59 -51.15 20.10
N ARG A 938 -26.53 -50.29 19.69
CA ARG A 938 -27.64 -50.76 18.83
C ARG A 938 -27.81 -49.98 17.54
N LYS A 939 -26.79 -50.07 16.67
CA LYS A 939 -27.04 -49.98 15.22
C LYS A 939 -27.92 -51.18 14.83
N TRP A 940 -29.13 -50.90 14.32
CA TRP A 940 -30.07 -51.92 13.86
C TRP A 940 -29.40 -52.84 12.82
N LYS A 941 -29.46 -54.17 12.95
CA LYS A 941 -28.91 -55.11 11.98
C LYS A 941 -30.07 -55.81 11.26
N VAL A 942 -29.91 -56.07 9.96
CA VAL A 942 -30.91 -56.79 9.16
C VAL A 942 -31.04 -58.23 9.72
N PRO A 943 -32.26 -58.69 10.06
CA PRO A 943 -32.45 -59.94 10.79
C PRO A 943 -32.28 -61.22 9.94
N THR A 944 -32.21 -61.10 8.61
CA THR A 944 -32.11 -62.24 7.68
C THR A 944 -30.88 -62.11 6.78
N LYS A 945 -30.41 -63.23 6.22
CA LYS A 945 -29.34 -63.28 5.20
C LYS A 945 -29.94 -63.60 3.82
N PRO A 946 -29.38 -63.09 2.72
CA PRO A 946 -29.82 -63.40 1.36
C PRO A 946 -29.66 -64.90 1.03
N ARG A 947 -30.54 -65.44 0.21
CA ARG A 947 -30.47 -66.80 -0.34
C ARG A 947 -30.32 -66.71 -1.85
N GLY A 948 -29.09 -66.85 -2.35
CA GLY A 948 -28.78 -66.58 -3.77
C GLY A 948 -29.07 -65.13 -4.13
N ASP A 949 -29.77 -64.89 -5.24
CA ASP A 949 -30.14 -63.56 -5.72
C ASP A 949 -31.44 -63.00 -5.15
N ARG A 950 -32.02 -63.66 -4.13
CA ARG A 950 -33.25 -63.23 -3.47
C ARG A 950 -33.04 -63.04 -1.97
N TRP A 951 -33.51 -61.91 -1.44
CA TRP A 951 -33.42 -61.58 -0.02
C TRP A 951 -34.80 -61.16 0.50
N GLU A 952 -35.37 -61.97 1.37
CA GLU A 952 -36.62 -61.68 2.05
C GLU A 952 -36.37 -61.15 3.47
N ILE A 953 -36.93 -59.99 3.78
CA ILE A 953 -36.79 -59.32 5.07
C ILE A 953 -38.20 -59.03 5.59
N PRO A 954 -38.64 -59.66 6.70
CA PRO A 954 -39.91 -59.31 7.31
C PRO A 954 -39.84 -57.89 7.88
N LEU A 955 -40.85 -57.06 7.61
CA LEU A 955 -40.94 -55.75 8.22
C LEU A 955 -41.30 -55.91 9.72
N PRO A 956 -40.71 -55.09 10.61
CA PRO A 956 -40.84 -55.29 12.06
C PRO A 956 -42.20 -54.86 12.65
N PHE A 957 -43.16 -54.44 11.83
CA PHE A 957 -44.46 -53.93 12.27
C PHE A 957 -45.60 -54.83 11.78
N LYS A 958 -46.65 -54.91 12.58
CA LYS A 958 -47.94 -55.52 12.22
C LYS A 958 -48.98 -54.42 12.18
N TRP A 959 -49.87 -54.48 11.19
CA TRP A 959 -50.94 -53.51 11.04
C TRP A 959 -52.29 -54.21 11.18
N SER A 960 -53.18 -53.61 11.97
CA SER A 960 -54.48 -54.21 12.28
C SER A 960 -55.55 -53.87 11.24
N ASP A 961 -55.42 -52.73 10.56
CA ASP A 961 -56.39 -52.22 9.58
C ASP A 961 -55.82 -52.30 8.16
N GLU A 962 -56.62 -52.81 7.22
CA GLU A 962 -56.29 -52.89 5.80
C GLU A 962 -56.13 -51.50 5.17
N ARG A 963 -56.92 -50.53 5.61
CA ARG A 963 -56.84 -49.14 5.10
C ARG A 963 -55.51 -48.50 5.44
N GLU A 964 -54.93 -48.84 6.59
CA GLU A 964 -53.63 -48.34 7.03
C GLU A 964 -52.48 -48.94 6.21
N VAL A 965 -52.59 -50.20 5.81
CA VAL A 965 -51.64 -50.85 4.89
C VAL A 965 -51.67 -50.19 3.52
N MET A 966 -52.86 -49.93 2.98
CA MET A 966 -53.01 -49.22 1.71
C MET A 966 -52.48 -47.79 1.77
N GLY A 967 -52.74 -47.08 2.87
CA GLY A 967 -52.18 -45.74 3.10
C GLY A 967 -50.66 -45.73 3.16
N LEU A 968 -50.04 -46.71 3.84
CA LEU A 968 -48.59 -46.86 3.88
C LEU A 968 -48.00 -47.15 2.50
N LEU A 969 -48.63 -48.02 1.70
CA LEU A 969 -48.18 -48.31 0.34
C LEU A 969 -48.26 -47.09 -0.58
N MET A 970 -49.31 -46.26 -0.46
CA MET A 970 -49.41 -45.01 -1.20
C MET A 970 -48.41 -43.95 -0.72
N PHE A 971 -48.14 -43.88 0.58
CA PHE A 971 -47.10 -43.02 1.14
C PHE A 971 -45.70 -43.41 0.63
N LEU A 972 -45.38 -44.70 0.60
CA LEU A 972 -44.12 -45.19 0.05
C LEU A 972 -44.03 -44.99 -1.47
N LYS A 973 -45.15 -45.13 -2.19
CA LYS A 973 -45.22 -44.82 -3.63
C LYS A 973 -44.87 -43.35 -3.89
N GLU A 974 -45.53 -42.41 -3.21
CA GLU A 974 -45.24 -40.98 -3.35
C GLU A 974 -43.77 -40.67 -3.00
N TYR A 975 -43.24 -41.28 -1.95
CA TYR A 975 -41.84 -41.10 -1.56
C TYR A 975 -40.89 -41.51 -2.68
N TYR A 976 -41.01 -42.73 -3.21
CA TYR A 976 -40.08 -43.24 -4.23
C TYR A 976 -40.31 -42.66 -5.63
N GLU A 977 -41.47 -42.06 -5.91
CA GLU A 977 -41.72 -41.26 -7.13
C GLU A 977 -41.09 -39.86 -7.05
N LYS A 978 -41.02 -39.28 -5.85
CA LYS A 978 -40.58 -37.90 -5.63
C LYS A 978 -39.28 -37.85 -4.82
N ALA A 979 -39.38 -37.66 -3.51
CA ALA A 979 -38.27 -37.34 -2.61
C ALA A 979 -37.16 -38.42 -2.55
N GLY A 980 -37.55 -39.67 -2.76
CA GLY A 980 -36.71 -40.86 -2.74
C GLY A 980 -36.27 -41.34 -4.13
N ALA A 981 -36.66 -40.66 -5.22
CA ALA A 981 -36.33 -41.07 -6.59
C ALA A 981 -34.80 -40.99 -6.86
N LEU A 982 -34.14 -39.95 -6.35
CA LEU A 982 -32.72 -39.68 -6.52
C LEU A 982 -32.06 -39.40 -5.16
N LYS A 983 -31.41 -40.40 -4.56
CA LYS A 983 -30.59 -40.26 -3.35
C LYS A 983 -29.12 -40.53 -3.69
N ARG A 984 -28.23 -39.98 -2.86
CA ARG A 984 -26.76 -40.21 -3.02
C ARG A 984 -26.38 -41.70 -3.01
N ILE A 985 -27.17 -42.54 -2.35
CA ILE A 985 -26.88 -43.96 -2.07
C ILE A 985 -27.67 -44.95 -2.96
N PHE A 986 -28.77 -44.50 -3.57
CA PHE A 986 -29.57 -45.30 -4.50
C PHE A 986 -30.40 -44.39 -5.42
N THR A 987 -30.78 -44.89 -6.58
CA THR A 987 -31.65 -44.19 -7.54
C THR A 987 -32.73 -45.14 -8.03
N VAL A 988 -33.97 -44.66 -8.10
CA VAL A 988 -35.10 -45.43 -8.62
C VAL A 988 -35.01 -45.43 -10.15
N VAL A 989 -34.89 -46.63 -10.74
CA VAL A 989 -34.74 -46.84 -12.19
C VAL A 989 -36.11 -47.01 -12.85
N THR A 990 -37.00 -47.74 -12.20
CA THR A 990 -38.38 -47.93 -12.65
C THR A 990 -39.30 -47.40 -11.57
N PRO A 991 -40.24 -46.48 -11.88
CA PRO A 991 -41.12 -45.89 -10.89
C PRO A 991 -42.00 -46.96 -10.22
N PRO A 992 -42.41 -46.74 -8.96
CA PRO A 992 -43.19 -47.71 -8.19
C PRO A 992 -44.59 -47.95 -8.73
N GLN A 993 -44.86 -49.20 -9.06
CA GLN A 993 -46.17 -49.71 -9.47
C GLN A 993 -46.85 -50.34 -8.26
N LEU A 994 -48.04 -49.83 -7.92
CA LEU A 994 -48.87 -50.32 -6.82
C LEU A 994 -50.01 -51.15 -7.38
N ASP A 995 -50.02 -52.43 -7.06
CA ASP A 995 -51.17 -53.30 -7.25
C ASP A 995 -52.05 -53.24 -5.99
N ARG A 996 -53.27 -52.71 -6.14
CA ARG A 996 -54.22 -52.49 -5.05
C ARG A 996 -54.92 -53.78 -4.60
N GLU A 997 -55.11 -54.74 -5.50
CA GLU A 997 -55.81 -56.00 -5.20
C GLU A 997 -54.89 -56.94 -4.42
N VAL A 998 -53.63 -57.03 -4.85
CA VAL A 998 -52.62 -57.92 -4.23
C VAL A 998 -51.81 -57.22 -3.12
N LYS A 999 -51.97 -55.90 -2.95
CA LYS A 999 -51.29 -55.07 -1.92
C LYS A 999 -49.77 -55.16 -2.03
N VAL A 1000 -49.29 -54.98 -3.25
CA VAL A 1000 -47.87 -55.07 -3.60
C VAL A 1000 -47.39 -53.77 -4.23
N LEU A 1001 -46.29 -53.23 -3.71
CA LEU A 1001 -45.54 -52.13 -4.33
C LEU A 1001 -44.25 -52.68 -4.93
N SER A 1002 -44.09 -52.56 -6.25
CA SER A 1002 -42.92 -53.06 -6.95
C SER A 1002 -42.21 -51.96 -7.75
N PHE A 1003 -40.87 -51.92 -7.66
CA PHE A 1003 -40.02 -50.98 -8.41
C PHE A 1003 -38.61 -51.53 -8.59
N LYS A 1004 -37.80 -50.86 -9.41
CA LYS A 1004 -36.37 -51.17 -9.53
C LYS A 1004 -35.54 -50.03 -8.98
N VAL A 1005 -34.51 -50.36 -8.21
CA VAL A 1005 -33.52 -49.38 -7.75
C VAL A 1005 -32.11 -49.81 -8.15
N ARG A 1006 -31.28 -48.83 -8.47
CA ARG A 1006 -29.84 -48.98 -8.66
C ARG A 1006 -29.12 -48.49 -7.42
N LEU A 1007 -28.20 -49.30 -6.89
CA LEU A 1007 -27.43 -48.98 -5.69
C LEU A 1007 -26.12 -48.29 -6.05
N TYR A 1008 -25.62 -47.45 -5.15
CA TYR A 1008 -24.29 -46.85 -5.25
C TYR A 1008 -23.18 -47.89 -4.98
N PRO A 1009 -22.01 -47.85 -5.65
CA PRO A 1009 -21.62 -46.96 -6.74
C PRO A 1009 -22.38 -47.24 -8.04
N PHE A 1010 -22.86 -46.18 -8.71
CA PHE A 1010 -23.75 -46.32 -9.88
C PHE A 1010 -23.06 -46.94 -11.11
N ASP A 1011 -21.73 -46.82 -11.22
CA ASP A 1011 -20.93 -47.38 -12.31
C ASP A 1011 -20.94 -48.91 -12.34
N MET A 1012 -21.22 -49.54 -11.20
CA MET A 1012 -21.26 -50.99 -11.06
C MET A 1012 -22.59 -51.61 -11.51
N ALA A 1013 -23.54 -50.77 -11.94
CA ALA A 1013 -24.86 -51.14 -12.48
C ALA A 1013 -25.61 -52.19 -11.63
N THR A 1014 -25.43 -52.14 -10.31
CA THR A 1014 -26.08 -53.05 -9.36
C THR A 1014 -27.54 -52.66 -9.21
N GLU A 1015 -28.42 -53.37 -9.93
CA GLU A 1015 -29.85 -53.16 -9.91
C GLU A 1015 -30.55 -54.27 -9.13
N GLN A 1016 -31.54 -53.87 -8.34
CA GLN A 1016 -32.42 -54.79 -7.65
C GLN A 1016 -33.88 -54.43 -7.91
N ARG A 1017 -34.71 -55.46 -8.02
CA ARG A 1017 -36.15 -55.35 -7.94
C ARG A 1017 -36.56 -55.36 -6.48
N VAL A 1018 -37.32 -54.35 -6.08
CA VAL A 1018 -37.84 -54.18 -4.73
C VAL A 1018 -39.33 -54.45 -4.78
N THR A 1019 -39.79 -55.43 -4.00
CA THR A 1019 -41.20 -55.80 -3.91
C THR A 1019 -41.61 -55.78 -2.44
N ILE A 1020 -42.48 -54.84 -2.08
CA ILE A 1020 -43.06 -54.74 -0.74
C ILE A 1020 -44.45 -55.35 -0.82
N ARG A 1021 -44.65 -56.49 -0.15
CA ARG A 1021 -45.93 -57.20 -0.16
C ARG A 1021 -46.49 -57.34 1.24
N PHE A 1022 -47.81 -57.20 1.37
CA PHE A 1022 -48.51 -57.41 2.63
C PHE A 1022 -49.41 -58.64 2.52
N ALA A 1023 -49.26 -59.57 3.46
CA ALA A 1023 -50.09 -60.76 3.55
C ALA A 1023 -50.91 -60.75 4.84
N GLU A 1024 -52.15 -61.23 4.76
CA GLU A 1024 -53.01 -61.41 5.92
C GLU A 1024 -52.59 -62.64 6.73
N GLY A 1025 -52.51 -62.50 8.06
CA GLY A 1025 -52.21 -63.60 8.96
C GLY A 1025 -52.93 -63.48 10.29
N LYS A 1026 -52.73 -64.45 11.20
CA LYS A 1026 -53.33 -64.43 12.55
C LYS A 1026 -52.91 -63.14 13.29
N GLY A 1027 -53.88 -62.24 13.50
CA GLY A 1027 -53.70 -60.97 14.21
C GLY A 1027 -53.29 -59.77 13.34
N GLY A 1028 -53.59 -59.77 12.04
CA GLY A 1028 -53.44 -58.60 11.16
C GLY A 1028 -52.52 -58.82 9.96
N TRP A 1029 -52.18 -57.72 9.28
CA TRP A 1029 -51.35 -57.70 8.07
C TRP A 1029 -49.85 -57.66 8.41
N ARG A 1030 -49.07 -58.53 7.75
CA ARG A 1030 -47.60 -58.55 7.87
C ARG A 1030 -46.96 -58.16 6.54
N GLY A 1031 -46.10 -57.14 6.60
CA GLY A 1031 -45.31 -56.72 5.45
C GLY A 1031 -44.03 -57.54 5.32
N THR A 1032 -43.72 -57.97 4.10
CA THR A 1032 -42.44 -58.59 3.74
C THR A 1032 -41.81 -57.80 2.61
N LEU A 1033 -40.56 -57.37 2.81
CA LEU A 1033 -39.72 -56.78 1.78
C LEU A 1033 -38.99 -57.92 1.05
N VAL A 1034 -39.21 -58.04 -0.24
CA VAL A 1034 -38.51 -59.00 -1.12
C VAL A 1034 -37.61 -58.21 -2.06
N LEU A 1035 -36.33 -58.51 -2.02
CA LEU A 1035 -35.30 -57.87 -2.84
C LEU A 1035 -34.72 -58.93 -3.77
N GLU A 1036 -34.72 -58.68 -5.06
CA GLU A 1036 -34.18 -59.60 -6.07
C GLU A 1036 -33.10 -58.87 -6.88
N ARG A 1037 -31.87 -59.39 -6.88
CA ARG A 1037 -30.78 -58.83 -7.68
C ARG A 1037 -31.04 -59.13 -9.16
N VAL A 1038 -31.09 -58.10 -9.99
CA VAL A 1038 -31.32 -58.21 -11.44
C VAL A 1038 -29.98 -58.18 -12.19
N SER A 1039 -29.07 -57.30 -11.77
CA SER A 1039 -27.75 -57.13 -12.40
C SER A 1039 -26.73 -56.56 -11.41
N GLY A 1040 -25.44 -56.63 -11.76
CA GLY A 1040 -24.32 -56.04 -11.02
C GLY A 1040 -23.77 -56.89 -9.87
N LEU A 1041 -22.83 -56.35 -9.10
CA LEU A 1041 -21.99 -57.10 -8.16
C LEU A 1041 -22.72 -57.51 -6.86
N TYR A 1042 -22.57 -58.78 -6.49
CA TYR A 1042 -23.17 -59.35 -5.28
C TYR A 1042 -22.64 -58.71 -3.98
N SER A 1043 -21.35 -58.33 -3.96
CA SER A 1043 -20.71 -57.67 -2.81
C SER A 1043 -21.30 -56.30 -2.51
N ILE A 1044 -21.72 -55.55 -3.52
CA ILE A 1044 -22.39 -54.25 -3.37
C ILE A 1044 -23.84 -54.45 -2.93
N TRP A 1045 -24.53 -55.44 -3.52
CA TRP A 1045 -25.91 -55.80 -3.17
C TRP A 1045 -26.05 -56.32 -1.73
N THR A 1046 -25.00 -56.88 -1.13
CA THR A 1046 -24.98 -57.32 0.27
C THR A 1046 -24.23 -56.37 1.21
N GLY A 1047 -23.71 -55.27 0.68
CA GLY A 1047 -22.84 -54.32 1.37
C GLY A 1047 -23.58 -53.14 2.04
N ALA A 1048 -22.81 -52.08 2.33
CA ALA A 1048 -23.29 -50.90 3.07
C ALA A 1048 -24.37 -50.10 2.32
N SER A 1049 -24.33 -50.05 0.99
CA SER A 1049 -25.33 -49.35 0.17
C SER A 1049 -26.70 -50.00 0.29
N GLN A 1050 -26.76 -51.33 0.30
CA GLN A 1050 -28.00 -52.06 0.51
C GLN A 1050 -28.57 -51.85 1.91
N TYR A 1051 -27.70 -51.93 2.92
CA TYR A 1051 -28.10 -51.62 4.29
C TYR A 1051 -28.67 -50.20 4.40
N SER A 1052 -28.06 -49.23 3.71
CA SER A 1052 -28.52 -47.84 3.72
C SER A 1052 -29.88 -47.66 3.02
N PHE A 1053 -30.15 -48.39 1.93
CA PHE A 1053 -31.47 -48.44 1.30
C PHE A 1053 -32.54 -49.04 2.24
N ILE A 1054 -32.23 -50.16 2.88
CA ILE A 1054 -33.15 -50.80 3.84
C ILE A 1054 -33.41 -49.89 5.04
N ASP A 1055 -32.38 -49.18 5.54
CA ASP A 1055 -32.53 -48.21 6.62
C ASP A 1055 -33.35 -46.99 6.22
N ASP A 1056 -33.23 -46.52 4.96
CA ASP A 1056 -34.07 -45.45 4.41
C ASP A 1056 -35.55 -45.87 4.36
N LEU A 1057 -35.85 -47.05 3.81
CA LEU A 1057 -37.18 -47.64 3.84
C LEU A 1057 -37.72 -47.75 5.27
N ARG A 1058 -36.91 -48.30 6.19
CA ARG A 1058 -37.27 -48.45 7.60
C ARG A 1058 -37.63 -47.11 8.24
N LYS A 1059 -36.84 -46.06 7.97
CA LYS A 1059 -37.10 -44.70 8.46
C LYS A 1059 -38.42 -44.15 7.91
N GLN A 1060 -38.75 -44.38 6.64
CA GLN A 1060 -40.03 -43.97 6.08
C GLN A 1060 -41.21 -44.74 6.68
N VAL A 1061 -41.07 -46.03 6.92
CA VAL A 1061 -42.10 -46.83 7.62
C VAL A 1061 -42.27 -46.36 9.08
N LEU A 1062 -41.19 -45.98 9.76
CA LEU A 1062 -41.25 -45.36 11.09
C LEU A 1062 -41.92 -43.98 11.05
N LEU A 1063 -41.58 -43.17 10.05
CA LEU A 1063 -42.14 -41.84 9.85
C LEU A 1063 -43.65 -41.91 9.65
N TRP A 1064 -44.14 -42.87 8.86
CA TRP A 1064 -45.58 -43.13 8.71
C TRP A 1064 -46.28 -43.30 10.06
N GLY A 1065 -45.67 -44.05 10.98
CA GLY A 1065 -46.20 -44.24 12.33
C GLY A 1065 -46.23 -42.96 13.19
N THR A 1066 -45.40 -41.96 12.89
CA THR A 1066 -45.36 -40.69 13.60
C THR A 1066 -46.14 -39.56 12.91
N LEU A 1067 -46.78 -39.81 11.76
CA LEU A 1067 -47.58 -38.81 11.07
C LEU A 1067 -48.88 -38.48 11.85
N PRO A 1068 -49.29 -37.20 11.92
CA PRO A 1068 -50.56 -36.80 12.51
C PRO A 1068 -51.75 -37.54 11.89
N PRO A 1069 -52.78 -37.93 12.68
CA PRO A 1069 -53.98 -38.60 12.17
C PRO A 1069 -54.65 -37.98 10.92
N PRO A 1070 -54.77 -36.64 10.77
CA PRO A 1070 -55.38 -36.06 9.56
C PRO A 1070 -54.55 -36.29 8.29
N GLU A 1071 -53.23 -36.37 8.39
CA GLU A 1071 -52.37 -36.64 7.22
C GLU A 1071 -52.40 -38.11 6.83
N ARG A 1072 -52.43 -39.02 7.81
CA ARG A 1072 -52.61 -40.45 7.54
C ARG A 1072 -53.94 -40.74 6.84
N ARG A 1073 -55.01 -40.05 7.24
CA ARG A 1073 -56.34 -40.18 6.59
C ARG A 1073 -56.30 -39.80 5.10
N LYS A 1074 -55.52 -38.79 4.71
CA LYS A 1074 -55.36 -38.38 3.30
C LYS A 1074 -54.87 -39.54 2.45
N TYR A 1075 -53.86 -40.27 2.93
CA TYR A 1075 -53.34 -41.47 2.25
C TYR A 1075 -54.24 -42.70 2.39
N MET A 1076 -55.04 -42.81 3.45
CA MET A 1076 -55.98 -43.94 3.64
C MET A 1076 -57.25 -43.81 2.78
N GLN A 1077 -57.62 -42.60 2.36
CA GLN A 1077 -58.84 -42.32 1.59
C GLN A 1077 -58.62 -42.29 0.07
N GLY A 1078 -57.37 -42.25 -0.41
CA GLY A 1078 -57.05 -42.13 -1.83
C GLY A 1078 -56.49 -40.76 -2.17
#